data_AF-A0A938VYD7-F1
#
_entry.id   AF-A0A938VYD7-F1
#
_cell.length_a   1.000
_cell.length_b   1.000
_cell.length_c   1.000
_cell.angle_alpha   90.00
_cell.angle_beta   90.00
_cell.angle_gamma   90.00
#
_symmetry.space_group_name_H-M   'P 1'
#
loop_
_entity.id
_entity.type
_entity.pdbx_description
1 polymer ?
#
loop_
_entity_poly.entity_id
_entity_poly.type
_entity_poly.pdbx_seq_one_letter_code
_entity_poly.pdbx_strand_id
1 'polypeptide(L)'
;MKRTTLAIMAAVMLLVIIAAIVTDSRWGWWGRAFPSLFGPEQPRLGGQAEPGAPAVLVASGAIEARTIAVSSQVAGRLAAVHVVEGSQVAAGDLIAELDTTLLDAEIALARAGVSQAEAQVALLAAGGRPVDVAVAQAALSQAQAASAAAYIAWQDALTLITATQELDVKIAGAGAALEVAQEQLAAAQASATAADLEAELWARTVRLLEQGFDVRPPSPGNPIVHVDAPPDQLSQARLQWNLASQRQWQAHAQAGIAAVAVASAHQTLADLRAQRANPQSLQAQANAVEWAYRIAEAVVVAAQADLELARNPVQPERIAAAEALAEQAREGLTAAQVKADQARIIAPAAGVATAVVQRSGEVVAAGSPIVRLADLSQLTLSVYVLEPDLGRVRLGQAVRVTVDSFAGRAFPGAVTQIASQAEFTPKNVETRQDRVNTVFEVKIALAPGRAGGPDVPDAALKPGMPASAHFCADGAAACPDATGGEAGASRPALPAALGRLMGSPPTTDEPIRASGTVRGIETSINAELSGQVVEAAAEGARLAAGQVAIRLASRELESSYRQALAAVDAARAELARATAAAQPARVAQARAQVGQAEAALAAARSAVDDARRILANPQDLDAQINTAWAQAQAAAGQIDLAAANLKTARVLQESLPAGVGSDQDKTTRAIYDQQVIAAEAALRAAQAQQRGAQATLAQLEAIRRQPVALAAAVHKAEGQALVAEAALATAQAALAQITAPPQPEAVTVARARIAQAEAGAALLRATLDRLSVRSPITGTVVAQMIHVGEVARPAAALLTLVNLQQVKLVIYVPATRIGQVKLGQRATVTVDAYPGRLFAGVVTHINDQAEFTPKNIQTEEERAKMVFGVEISLENPDGALKPGMPADAALERSTPAPGS
;
A
#
# COMPACT_ATOMS: atom_id res chain seq x y z
N MET A 1 13.48 2.27 -34.11
CA MET A 1 13.32 2.56 -35.56
C MET A 1 12.62 1.40 -36.24
N LYS A 2 11.32 1.54 -36.54
CA LYS A 2 10.58 1.01 -37.71
C LYS A 2 9.07 0.94 -37.39
N ARG A 3 8.34 1.72 -38.20
CA ARG A 3 7.03 1.41 -38.81
C ARG A 3 5.77 1.49 -37.94
N THR A 4 5.30 2.74 -37.86
CA THR A 4 3.94 3.19 -38.15
C THR A 4 3.21 2.39 -39.25
N THR A 5 2.11 1.73 -38.90
CA THR A 5 0.89 1.58 -39.72
C THR A 5 -0.21 0.87 -38.91
N LEU A 6 -1.46 1.25 -39.17
CA LEU A 6 -2.73 0.67 -38.69
C LEU A 6 -3.31 1.19 -37.35
N ALA A 7 -3.85 2.41 -37.42
CA ALA A 7 -5.12 2.75 -36.79
C ALA A 7 -5.91 3.69 -37.73
N ILE A 8 -6.15 3.22 -38.96
CA ILE A 8 -7.10 3.80 -39.92
C ILE A 8 -8.19 2.74 -40.09
N MET A 9 -9.13 2.70 -39.15
CA MET A 9 -10.34 1.87 -39.27
C MET A 9 -11.49 2.43 -38.41
N ALA A 10 -11.73 3.74 -38.50
CA ALA A 10 -12.95 4.36 -37.98
C ALA A 10 -13.43 5.55 -38.85
N ALA A 11 -13.04 5.60 -40.13
CA ALA A 11 -13.35 6.71 -41.04
C ALA A 11 -13.94 6.27 -42.41
N VAL A 12 -14.54 5.08 -42.51
CA VAL A 12 -15.14 4.59 -43.78
C VAL A 12 -16.53 3.96 -43.55
N MET A 13 -17.37 4.59 -42.74
CA MET A 13 -18.79 4.21 -42.74
C MET A 13 -19.73 5.40 -42.65
N LEU A 14 -19.47 6.46 -43.43
CA LEU A 14 -20.56 7.37 -43.81
C LEU A 14 -20.20 8.35 -44.94
N LEU A 15 -19.74 7.90 -46.12
CA LEU A 15 -19.74 8.75 -47.33
C LEU A 15 -19.53 7.98 -48.63
N VAL A 16 -20.54 7.19 -49.02
CA VAL A 16 -20.86 6.86 -50.42
C VAL A 16 -22.40 6.82 -50.55
N ILE A 17 -22.98 7.99 -50.80
CA ILE A 17 -24.15 8.36 -51.62
C ILE A 17 -24.13 9.91 -51.57
N ILE A 18 -23.33 10.55 -52.43
CA ILE A 18 -23.75 11.28 -53.65
C ILE A 18 -24.37 12.65 -53.31
N ALA A 19 -23.93 13.81 -53.80
CA ALA A 19 -22.77 14.22 -54.58
C ALA A 19 -22.75 15.77 -54.55
N ALA A 20 -21.56 16.35 -54.41
CA ALA A 20 -21.30 17.75 -54.75
C ALA A 20 -20.71 17.80 -56.16
N ILE A 21 -21.06 18.84 -56.92
CA ILE A 21 -20.42 19.43 -58.14
C ILE A 21 -21.42 20.51 -58.60
N VAL A 22 -21.14 21.77 -58.96
CA VAL A 22 -19.90 22.53 -59.21
C VAL A 22 -20.31 24.03 -59.31
N THR A 23 -19.64 24.84 -58.49
CA THR A 23 -19.01 26.18 -58.70
C THR A 23 -19.70 27.39 -59.36
N ASP A 24 -19.39 28.56 -58.76
CA ASP A 24 -19.03 29.87 -59.37
C ASP A 24 -20.14 30.65 -60.11
N SER A 25 -20.42 31.93 -59.88
CA SER A 25 -19.51 33.08 -59.96
C SER A 25 -20.19 34.39 -59.51
N ARG A 26 -19.35 35.39 -59.28
CA ARG A 26 -19.53 36.78 -58.84
C ARG A 26 -20.40 37.71 -59.73
N TRP A 27 -20.87 38.79 -59.08
CA TRP A 27 -20.96 40.21 -59.49
C TRP A 27 -21.51 40.65 -60.87
N GLY A 28 -22.42 41.65 -60.84
CA GLY A 28 -22.42 42.73 -61.85
C GLY A 28 -23.78 43.30 -62.31
N TRP A 29 -24.29 44.31 -61.59
CA TRP A 29 -24.87 45.61 -62.01
C TRP A 29 -25.76 45.84 -63.27
N TRP A 30 -26.55 46.93 -63.16
CA TRP A 30 -27.55 47.58 -64.07
C TRP A 30 -28.94 46.90 -64.09
N GLY A 31 -30.08 47.59 -64.05
CA GLY A 31 -30.39 49.00 -64.25
C GLY A 31 -31.61 49.13 -65.17
N ARG A 32 -32.73 49.61 -64.62
CA ARG A 32 -33.91 50.25 -65.27
C ARG A 32 -34.66 49.51 -66.39
N ALA A 33 -35.98 49.37 -66.21
CA ALA A 33 -36.98 50.07 -67.03
C ALA A 33 -38.43 49.83 -66.54
N PHE A 34 -39.14 50.93 -66.29
CA PHE A 34 -40.60 51.11 -66.18
C PHE A 34 -41.31 50.77 -67.51
N PRO A 35 -42.65 50.49 -67.55
CA PRO A 35 -43.74 51.49 -67.45
C PRO A 35 -44.93 51.03 -66.56
N SER A 36 -45.50 51.83 -65.65
CA SER A 36 -46.60 52.82 -65.83
C SER A 36 -47.80 52.36 -66.67
N LEU A 37 -49.03 52.58 -66.17
CA LEU A 37 -50.14 53.32 -66.82
C LEU A 37 -51.42 53.32 -65.91
N PHE A 38 -51.71 54.52 -65.36
CA PHE A 38 -53.00 55.18 -65.01
C PHE A 38 -54.00 54.66 -63.97
N GLY A 39 -54.33 55.57 -63.01
CA GLY A 39 -55.49 55.60 -62.09
C GLY A 39 -56.75 56.21 -62.75
N PRO A 40 -57.56 57.08 -62.11
CA PRO A 40 -57.56 57.59 -60.72
C PRO A 40 -58.94 57.47 -60.01
N GLU A 41 -59.01 57.89 -58.74
CA GLU A 41 -60.04 58.76 -58.12
C GLU A 41 -60.35 58.45 -56.64
N GLN A 42 -60.46 59.55 -55.90
CA GLN A 42 -60.88 59.75 -54.50
C GLN A 42 -62.39 59.48 -54.33
N PRO A 43 -62.96 59.21 -53.12
CA PRO A 43 -62.99 60.21 -52.04
C PRO A 43 -62.87 59.72 -50.59
N ARG A 44 -62.50 60.71 -49.78
CA ARG A 44 -62.52 60.80 -48.32
C ARG A 44 -63.90 60.50 -47.74
N LEU A 45 -63.93 59.84 -46.59
CA LEU A 45 -64.88 60.14 -45.51
C LEU A 45 -64.14 60.05 -44.18
N GLY A 46 -64.20 61.14 -43.43
CA GLY A 46 -63.57 61.31 -42.13
C GLY A 46 -64.39 60.68 -41.01
N GLY A 47 -63.68 60.35 -39.92
CA GLY A 47 -64.24 60.09 -38.60
C GLY A 47 -63.17 60.46 -37.59
N GLN A 48 -63.35 61.59 -36.90
CA GLN A 48 -62.53 61.99 -35.76
C GLN A 48 -62.90 61.13 -34.55
N ALA A 49 -61.89 60.66 -33.82
CA ALA A 49 -62.04 60.19 -32.44
C ALA A 49 -61.19 61.11 -31.54
N GLU A 50 -61.82 61.62 -30.49
CA GLU A 50 -61.32 62.62 -29.55
C GLU A 50 -60.10 62.14 -28.74
N PRO A 51 -59.13 63.01 -28.41
CA PRO A 51 -58.08 62.69 -27.44
C PRO A 51 -58.60 62.93 -26.01
N GLY A 52 -58.93 61.85 -25.31
CA GLY A 52 -59.08 61.86 -23.85
C GLY A 52 -57.73 62.05 -23.16
N ALA A 53 -57.74 62.77 -22.04
CA ALA A 53 -56.60 63.08 -21.17
C ALA A 53 -55.66 61.88 -20.89
N PRO A 54 -54.37 62.11 -20.61
CA PRO A 54 -53.42 61.02 -20.35
C PRO A 54 -53.85 60.26 -19.09
N ALA A 55 -54.50 59.12 -19.28
CA ALA A 55 -54.71 58.15 -18.22
C ALA A 55 -53.33 57.65 -17.80
N VAL A 56 -53.03 57.77 -16.51
CA VAL A 56 -51.85 57.16 -15.88
C VAL A 56 -51.84 55.69 -16.30
N LEU A 57 -50.73 55.21 -16.86
CA LEU A 57 -50.60 53.79 -17.19
C LEU A 57 -50.58 53.03 -15.87
N VAL A 58 -51.59 52.18 -15.67
CA VAL A 58 -51.70 51.31 -14.52
C VAL A 58 -51.54 49.88 -15.01
N ALA A 59 -50.45 49.23 -14.61
CA ALA A 59 -50.28 47.81 -14.84
C ALA A 59 -50.46 47.06 -13.52
N SER A 60 -51.14 45.93 -13.56
CA SER A 60 -51.33 45.09 -12.38
C SER A 60 -50.37 43.92 -12.43
N GLY A 61 -49.89 43.51 -11.27
CA GLY A 61 -48.96 42.40 -11.13
C GLY A 61 -48.83 41.93 -9.70
N ALA A 62 -47.80 41.12 -9.44
CA ALA A 62 -47.56 40.54 -8.13
C ALA A 62 -46.17 40.90 -7.60
N ILE A 63 -46.08 41.13 -6.29
CA ILE A 63 -44.79 41.30 -5.61
C ILE A 63 -44.09 39.94 -5.53
N GLU A 64 -42.87 39.86 -6.03
CA GLU A 64 -41.99 38.70 -5.95
C GLU A 64 -40.79 39.01 -5.03
N ALA A 65 -40.30 38.00 -4.33
CA ALA A 65 -39.00 38.05 -3.67
C ALA A 65 -38.05 37.08 -4.36
N ARG A 66 -36.76 37.40 -4.33
CA ARG A 66 -35.73 36.46 -4.74
C ARG A 66 -35.75 35.26 -3.81
N THR A 67 -35.96 34.07 -4.37
CA THR A 67 -35.90 32.82 -3.61
C THR A 67 -34.51 32.19 -3.73
N ILE A 68 -33.94 31.86 -2.58
CA ILE A 68 -32.67 31.14 -2.45
C ILE A 68 -32.99 29.74 -1.96
N ALA A 69 -32.72 28.74 -2.80
CA ALA A 69 -32.83 27.35 -2.42
C ALA A 69 -31.58 26.94 -1.64
N VAL A 70 -31.73 26.77 -0.32
CA VAL A 70 -30.67 26.23 0.53
C VAL A 70 -30.68 24.71 0.38
N SER A 71 -29.65 24.20 -0.29
CA SER A 71 -29.50 22.79 -0.60
C SER A 71 -28.38 22.14 0.21
N SER A 72 -28.44 20.81 0.33
CA SER A 72 -27.35 20.05 0.92
C SER A 72 -26.17 19.95 -0.04
N GLN A 73 -24.94 20.13 0.45
CA GLN A 73 -23.73 19.89 -0.37
C GLN A 73 -23.33 18.40 -0.39
N VAL A 74 -23.74 17.65 0.64
CA VAL A 74 -23.47 16.21 0.78
C VAL A 74 -24.77 15.42 0.87
N ALA A 75 -24.75 14.16 0.40
CA ALA A 75 -25.90 13.28 0.54
C ALA A 75 -25.94 12.67 1.95
N GLY A 76 -27.13 12.51 2.51
CA GLY A 76 -27.27 11.93 3.85
C GLY A 76 -28.70 12.01 4.38
N ARG A 77 -28.94 11.38 5.54
CA ARG A 77 -30.21 11.52 6.25
C ARG A 77 -30.21 12.82 7.05
N LEU A 78 -31.28 13.61 6.94
CA LEU A 78 -31.53 14.77 7.80
C LEU A 78 -31.76 14.31 9.25
N ALA A 79 -30.82 14.61 10.14
CA ALA A 79 -30.97 14.35 11.56
C ALA A 79 -31.97 15.34 12.17
N ALA A 80 -31.80 16.64 11.88
CA ALA A 80 -32.67 17.70 12.38
C ALA A 80 -32.85 18.81 11.35
N VAL A 81 -34.04 19.42 11.35
CA VAL A 81 -34.32 20.69 10.66
C VAL A 81 -34.74 21.67 11.75
N HIS A 82 -33.97 22.74 11.93
CA HIS A 82 -34.13 23.72 13.01
C HIS A 82 -35.04 24.89 12.65
N VAL A 83 -35.45 24.97 11.38
CA VAL A 83 -36.23 26.08 10.83
C VAL A 83 -37.60 25.58 10.41
N VAL A 84 -38.64 26.28 10.84
CA VAL A 84 -40.01 26.07 10.38
C VAL A 84 -40.41 27.14 9.37
N GLU A 85 -41.40 26.86 8.53
CA GLU A 85 -41.92 27.82 7.57
C GLU A 85 -42.38 29.10 8.28
N GLY A 86 -42.07 30.26 7.70
CA GLY A 86 -42.31 31.58 8.29
C GLY A 86 -41.23 32.08 9.26
N SER A 87 -40.25 31.26 9.64
CA SER A 87 -39.15 31.68 10.51
C SER A 87 -38.23 32.68 9.83
N GLN A 88 -37.82 33.72 10.56
CA GLN A 88 -36.73 34.60 10.17
C GLN A 88 -35.39 33.95 10.52
N VAL A 89 -34.46 33.93 9.56
CA VAL A 89 -33.09 33.42 9.74
C VAL A 89 -32.08 34.49 9.36
N ALA A 90 -30.99 34.59 10.11
CA ALA A 90 -29.85 35.43 9.80
C ALA A 90 -28.85 34.68 8.92
N ALA A 91 -27.95 35.40 8.24
CA ALA A 91 -26.86 34.76 7.53
C ALA A 91 -25.93 34.03 8.53
N GLY A 92 -25.65 32.75 8.26
CA GLY A 92 -24.86 31.87 9.13
C GLY A 92 -25.66 31.02 10.11
N ASP A 93 -26.98 31.25 10.25
CA ASP A 93 -27.81 30.44 11.15
C ASP A 93 -27.90 28.99 10.68
N LEU A 94 -27.90 28.05 11.63
CA LEU A 94 -28.04 26.63 11.35
C LEU A 94 -29.48 26.31 10.92
N ILE A 95 -29.63 25.81 9.70
CA ILE A 95 -30.93 25.43 9.14
C ILE A 95 -31.22 23.95 9.40
N ALA A 96 -30.25 23.09 9.08
CA ALA A 96 -30.41 21.65 9.18
C ALA A 96 -29.08 20.95 9.43
N GLU A 97 -29.15 19.78 10.05
CA GLU A 97 -28.01 18.90 10.32
C GLU A 97 -28.25 17.54 9.68
N LEU A 98 -27.24 17.03 8.99
CA LEU A 98 -27.21 15.64 8.54
C LEU A 98 -26.59 14.73 9.61
N ASP A 99 -26.98 13.47 9.56
CA ASP A 99 -26.42 12.43 10.41
C ASP A 99 -24.96 12.14 10.04
N THR A 100 -24.04 12.42 10.97
CA THR A 100 -22.59 12.34 10.74
C THR A 100 -21.98 10.97 11.06
N THR A 101 -22.71 9.99 11.60
CA THR A 101 -22.02 8.80 12.16
C THR A 101 -21.23 7.99 11.13
N LEU A 102 -21.66 8.01 9.86
CA LEU A 102 -20.90 7.40 8.75
C LEU A 102 -19.67 8.24 8.39
N LEU A 103 -19.83 9.57 8.32
CA LEU A 103 -18.75 10.52 8.03
C LEU A 103 -17.67 10.50 9.12
N ASP A 104 -18.06 10.37 10.39
CA ASP A 104 -17.15 10.24 11.53
C ASP A 104 -16.32 8.95 11.43
N ALA A 105 -16.93 7.84 10.97
CA ALA A 105 -16.23 6.59 10.74
C ALA A 105 -15.30 6.66 9.51
N GLU A 106 -15.68 7.39 8.45
CA GLU A 106 -14.80 7.69 7.31
C GLU A 106 -13.59 8.55 7.73
N ILE A 107 -13.80 9.56 8.58
CA ILE A 107 -12.72 10.38 9.17
C ILE A 107 -11.78 9.52 10.00
N ALA A 108 -12.33 8.61 10.83
CA ALA A 108 -11.50 7.68 11.61
C ALA A 108 -10.63 6.80 10.71
N LEU A 109 -11.18 6.31 9.58
CA LEU A 109 -10.44 5.52 8.60
C LEU A 109 -9.35 6.34 7.90
N ALA A 110 -9.67 7.57 7.47
CA ALA A 110 -8.70 8.47 6.85
C ALA A 110 -7.56 8.84 7.82
N ARG A 111 -7.89 9.12 9.09
CA ARG A 111 -6.90 9.40 10.14
C ARG A 111 -5.99 8.21 10.42
N ALA A 112 -6.55 7.00 10.45
CA ALA A 112 -5.75 5.79 10.58
C ALA A 112 -4.82 5.57 9.37
N GLY A 113 -5.28 5.91 8.16
CA GLY A 113 -4.45 5.93 6.95
C GLY A 113 -3.27 6.91 7.04
N VAL A 114 -3.49 8.12 7.57
CA VAL A 114 -2.41 9.10 7.84
C VAL A 114 -1.39 8.51 8.81
N SER A 115 -1.85 7.99 9.95
CA SER A 115 -0.96 7.39 10.96
C SER A 115 -0.13 6.23 10.40
N GLN A 116 -0.70 5.42 9.50
CA GLN A 116 0.01 4.33 8.82
C GLN A 116 1.08 4.86 7.85
N ALA A 117 0.74 5.86 7.03
CA ALA A 117 1.67 6.45 6.09
C ALA A 117 2.85 7.15 6.81
N GLU A 118 2.56 7.90 7.88
CA GLU A 118 3.57 8.55 8.72
C GLU A 118 4.47 7.53 9.44
N ALA A 119 3.89 6.45 9.97
CA ALA A 119 4.68 5.38 10.56
C ALA A 119 5.60 4.71 9.53
N GLN A 120 5.15 4.58 8.27
CA GLN A 120 5.97 4.03 7.18
C GLN A 120 7.13 4.97 6.80
N VAL A 121 6.91 6.29 6.81
CA VAL A 121 7.98 7.29 6.63
C VAL A 121 9.00 7.18 7.77
N ALA A 122 8.54 7.14 9.02
CA ALA A 122 9.41 7.01 10.18
C ALA A 122 10.27 5.74 10.13
N LEU A 123 9.68 4.60 9.73
CA LEU A 123 10.40 3.35 9.55
C LEU A 123 11.49 3.44 8.47
N LEU A 124 11.20 4.11 7.35
CA LEU A 124 12.18 4.30 6.28
C LEU A 124 13.29 5.29 6.66
N ALA A 125 12.94 6.35 7.41
CA ALA A 125 13.89 7.35 7.89
C ALA A 125 14.81 6.81 9.00
N ALA A 126 14.34 5.87 9.82
CA ALA A 126 15.16 5.21 10.84
C ALA A 126 16.31 4.36 10.27
N GLY A 127 16.26 4.03 8.97
CA GLY A 127 17.37 3.40 8.26
C GLY A 127 17.66 1.95 8.71
N GLY A 128 18.92 1.55 8.58
CA GLY A 128 19.36 0.19 8.87
C GLY A 128 19.40 -0.10 10.36
N ARG A 129 18.94 -1.28 10.77
CA ARG A 129 18.98 -1.64 12.19
C ARG A 129 20.46 -1.76 12.62
N PRO A 130 20.83 -1.33 13.85
CA PRO A 130 22.20 -1.47 14.33
C PRO A 130 22.74 -2.90 14.25
N VAL A 131 21.83 -3.89 14.35
CA VAL A 131 22.17 -5.30 14.23
C VAL A 131 22.47 -5.74 12.80
N ASP A 132 21.82 -5.15 11.80
CA ASP A 132 22.10 -5.42 10.38
C ASP A 132 23.48 -4.86 10.01
N VAL A 133 23.83 -3.68 10.55
CA VAL A 133 25.18 -3.10 10.45
C VAL A 133 26.22 -4.00 11.12
N ALA A 134 25.91 -4.57 12.28
CA ALA A 134 26.81 -5.50 12.97
C ALA A 134 27.06 -6.78 12.17
N VAL A 135 26.02 -7.34 11.52
CA VAL A 135 26.14 -8.51 10.62
C VAL A 135 27.01 -8.18 9.40
N ALA A 136 26.78 -7.03 8.75
CA ALA A 136 27.59 -6.60 7.62
C ALA A 136 29.06 -6.32 8.03
N GLN A 137 29.28 -5.76 9.22
CA GLN A 137 30.61 -5.52 9.76
C GLN A 137 31.33 -6.84 10.09
N ALA A 138 30.61 -7.84 10.61
CA ALA A 138 31.16 -9.18 10.81
C ALA A 138 31.52 -9.86 9.49
N ALA A 139 30.68 -9.73 8.46
CA ALA A 139 30.98 -10.24 7.11
C ALA A 139 32.23 -9.56 6.50
N LEU A 140 32.38 -8.25 6.69
CA LEU A 140 33.60 -7.52 6.31
C LEU A 140 34.83 -8.05 7.06
N SER A 141 34.72 -8.27 8.38
CA SER A 141 35.84 -8.83 9.16
C SER A 141 36.25 -10.22 8.67
N GLN A 142 35.27 -11.04 8.24
CA GLN A 142 35.52 -12.36 7.64
C GLN A 142 36.19 -12.26 6.28
N ALA A 143 35.76 -11.36 5.42
CA ALA A 143 36.41 -11.11 4.14
C ALA A 143 37.86 -10.62 4.32
N GLN A 144 38.09 -9.72 5.28
CA GLN A 144 39.41 -9.19 5.61
C GLN A 144 40.34 -10.29 6.16
N ALA A 145 39.84 -11.13 7.07
CA ALA A 145 40.60 -12.28 7.58
C ALA A 145 40.96 -13.29 6.48
N ALA A 146 40.03 -13.58 5.56
CA ALA A 146 40.28 -14.46 4.43
C ALA A 146 41.31 -13.87 3.46
N SER A 147 41.24 -12.56 3.17
CA SER A 147 42.23 -11.86 2.35
C SER A 147 43.62 -11.85 2.99
N ALA A 148 43.70 -11.57 4.29
CA ALA A 148 44.96 -11.62 5.04
C ALA A 148 45.56 -13.03 5.06
N ALA A 149 44.76 -14.07 5.29
CA ALA A 149 45.23 -15.46 5.24
C ALA A 149 45.71 -15.86 3.82
N ALA A 150 45.01 -15.41 2.77
CA ALA A 150 45.42 -15.64 1.39
C ALA A 150 46.71 -14.90 1.03
N TYR A 151 46.90 -13.69 1.57
CA TYR A 151 48.13 -12.91 1.41
C TYR A 151 49.33 -13.63 2.03
N ILE A 152 49.17 -14.13 3.26
CA ILE A 152 50.18 -14.92 3.96
C ILE A 152 50.55 -16.17 3.14
N ALA A 153 49.55 -16.91 2.62
CA ALA A 153 49.80 -18.07 1.78
C ALA A 153 50.54 -17.73 0.47
N TRP A 154 50.25 -16.57 -0.13
CA TRP A 154 50.95 -16.07 -1.31
C TRP A 154 52.42 -15.75 -1.00
N GLN A 155 52.69 -15.11 0.15
CA GLN A 155 54.05 -14.85 0.61
C GLN A 155 54.83 -16.16 0.81
N ASP A 156 54.23 -17.15 1.48
CA ASP A 156 54.86 -18.46 1.67
C ASP A 156 55.18 -19.14 0.33
N ALA A 157 54.27 -19.06 -0.66
CA ALA A 157 54.51 -19.58 -2.01
C ALA A 157 55.69 -18.90 -2.73
N LEU A 158 55.88 -17.59 -2.54
CA LEU A 158 57.04 -16.86 -3.07
C LEU A 158 58.34 -17.26 -2.38
N THR A 159 58.31 -17.50 -1.06
CA THR A 159 59.50 -17.98 -0.33
C THR A 159 59.93 -19.36 -0.81
N LEU A 160 58.99 -20.25 -1.16
CA LEU A 160 59.30 -21.57 -1.72
C LEU A 160 59.99 -21.52 -3.09
N ILE A 161 59.64 -20.54 -3.94
CA ILE A 161 60.31 -20.32 -5.23
C ILE A 161 61.78 -19.92 -5.03
N THR A 162 62.06 -19.11 -4.01
CA THR A 162 63.40 -18.59 -3.73
C THR A 162 64.27 -19.55 -2.90
N ALA A 163 63.64 -20.37 -2.03
CA ALA A 163 64.27 -21.38 -1.18
C ALA A 163 64.65 -22.69 -1.92
N THR A 164 65.32 -22.56 -3.08
CA THR A 164 65.72 -23.69 -3.91
C THR A 164 66.65 -24.71 -3.22
N GLN A 165 67.39 -24.25 -2.20
CA GLN A 165 68.31 -25.07 -1.41
C GLN A 165 67.62 -26.22 -0.67
N GLU A 166 66.36 -26.04 -0.21
CA GLU A 166 65.64 -27.10 0.50
C GLU A 166 65.28 -28.27 -0.43
N LEU A 167 64.85 -27.96 -1.66
CA LEU A 167 64.53 -28.97 -2.67
C LEU A 167 65.79 -29.72 -3.12
N ASP A 168 66.91 -29.00 -3.27
CA ASP A 168 68.21 -29.60 -3.62
C ASP A 168 68.69 -30.58 -2.54
N VAL A 169 68.51 -30.25 -1.26
CA VAL A 169 68.84 -31.17 -0.14
C VAL A 169 67.92 -32.40 -0.13
N LYS A 170 66.61 -32.23 -0.40
CA LYS A 170 65.68 -33.37 -0.52
C LYS A 170 66.05 -34.29 -1.69
N ILE A 171 66.47 -33.73 -2.83
CA ILE A 171 66.96 -34.49 -3.98
C ILE A 171 68.25 -35.24 -3.63
N ALA A 172 69.18 -34.62 -2.90
CA ALA A 172 70.42 -35.27 -2.47
C ALA A 172 70.13 -36.46 -1.53
N GLY A 173 69.22 -36.29 -0.56
CA GLY A 173 68.78 -37.37 0.33
C GLY A 173 68.08 -38.52 -0.41
N ALA A 174 67.16 -38.21 -1.32
CA ALA A 174 66.49 -39.22 -2.16
C ALA A 174 67.47 -39.94 -3.10
N GLY A 175 68.50 -39.23 -3.59
CA GLY A 175 69.59 -39.81 -4.37
C GLY A 175 70.41 -40.83 -3.58
N ALA A 176 70.79 -40.48 -2.35
CA ALA A 176 71.50 -41.40 -1.46
C ALA A 176 70.64 -42.63 -1.09
N ALA A 177 69.33 -42.45 -0.87
CA ALA A 177 68.42 -43.55 -0.60
C ALA A 177 68.28 -44.53 -1.79
N LEU A 178 68.26 -44.02 -3.03
CA LEU A 178 68.29 -44.85 -4.24
C LEU A 178 69.59 -45.65 -4.34
N GLU A 179 70.73 -45.02 -4.07
CA GLU A 179 72.04 -45.68 -4.09
C GLU A 179 72.11 -46.82 -3.07
N VAL A 180 71.60 -46.61 -1.85
CA VAL A 180 71.47 -47.69 -0.83
C VAL A 180 70.62 -48.85 -1.36
N ALA A 181 69.46 -48.56 -1.93
CA ALA A 181 68.56 -49.60 -2.44
C ALA A 181 69.18 -50.41 -3.58
N GLN A 182 69.94 -49.75 -4.46
CA GLN A 182 70.64 -50.41 -5.58
C GLN A 182 71.73 -51.36 -5.10
N GLU A 183 72.56 -50.93 -4.13
CA GLU A 183 73.63 -51.76 -3.60
C GLU A 183 73.09 -52.92 -2.74
N GLN A 184 71.98 -52.72 -2.02
CA GLN A 184 71.27 -53.80 -1.33
C GLN A 184 70.70 -54.84 -2.30
N LEU A 185 70.16 -54.40 -3.45
CA LEU A 185 69.71 -55.31 -4.50
C LEU A 185 70.88 -56.12 -5.07
N ALA A 186 72.02 -55.48 -5.35
CA ALA A 186 73.21 -56.16 -5.85
C ALA A 186 73.73 -57.22 -4.85
N ALA A 187 73.75 -56.89 -3.55
CA ALA A 187 74.12 -57.83 -2.50
C ALA A 187 73.12 -59.01 -2.41
N ALA A 188 71.81 -58.72 -2.47
CA ALA A 188 70.77 -59.74 -2.43
C ALA A 188 70.81 -60.67 -3.65
N GLN A 189 71.05 -60.13 -4.85
CA GLN A 189 71.21 -60.93 -6.07
C GLN A 189 72.44 -61.85 -6.01
N ALA A 190 73.57 -61.34 -5.53
CA ALA A 190 74.78 -62.15 -5.33
C ALA A 190 74.59 -63.23 -4.25
N SER A 191 73.80 -62.96 -3.20
CA SER A 191 73.44 -63.98 -2.22
C SER A 191 72.50 -65.04 -2.79
N ALA A 192 71.59 -64.66 -3.70
CA ALA A 192 70.68 -65.58 -4.37
C ALA A 192 71.43 -66.50 -5.33
N THR A 193 72.37 -65.98 -6.12
CA THR A 193 73.24 -66.79 -7.00
C THR A 193 74.13 -67.73 -6.18
N ALA A 194 74.67 -67.29 -5.04
CA ALA A 194 75.42 -68.18 -4.14
C ALA A 194 74.53 -69.32 -3.60
N ALA A 195 73.29 -69.01 -3.21
CA ALA A 195 72.34 -70.01 -2.70
C ALA A 195 71.86 -70.98 -3.80
N ASP A 196 71.70 -70.51 -5.04
CA ASP A 196 71.40 -71.37 -6.21
C ASP A 196 72.54 -72.39 -6.41
N LEU A 197 73.79 -71.93 -6.42
CA LEU A 197 74.97 -72.78 -6.57
C LEU A 197 75.11 -73.80 -5.43
N GLU A 198 74.79 -73.40 -4.19
CA GLU A 198 74.81 -74.29 -3.03
C GLU A 198 73.70 -75.36 -3.10
N ALA A 199 72.48 -74.97 -3.49
CA ALA A 199 71.39 -75.92 -3.67
C ALA A 199 71.71 -76.94 -4.78
N GLU A 200 72.31 -76.50 -5.89
CA GLU A 200 72.78 -77.39 -6.96
C GLU A 200 73.91 -78.31 -6.51
N LEU A 201 74.86 -77.79 -5.71
CA LEU A 201 75.96 -78.60 -5.14
C LEU A 201 75.41 -79.74 -4.28
N TRP A 202 74.48 -79.45 -3.36
CA TRP A 202 73.87 -80.47 -2.52
C TRP A 202 72.93 -81.40 -3.28
N ALA A 203 72.17 -80.91 -4.26
CA ALA A 203 71.34 -81.75 -5.12
C ALA A 203 72.18 -82.77 -5.91
N ARG A 204 73.32 -82.34 -6.47
CA ARG A 204 74.28 -83.24 -7.12
C ARG A 204 74.88 -84.23 -6.12
N THR A 205 75.23 -83.78 -4.91
CA THR A 205 75.81 -84.63 -3.86
C THR A 205 74.83 -85.71 -3.40
N VAL A 206 73.55 -85.37 -3.19
CA VAL A 206 72.49 -86.34 -2.88
C VAL A 206 72.34 -87.35 -4.01
N ARG A 207 72.27 -86.89 -5.28
CA ARG A 207 72.16 -87.79 -6.44
C ARG A 207 73.34 -88.77 -6.55
N LEU A 208 74.56 -88.28 -6.31
CA LEU A 208 75.76 -89.13 -6.30
C LEU A 208 75.71 -90.16 -5.17
N LEU A 209 75.28 -89.78 -3.97
CA LEU A 209 75.14 -90.69 -2.83
C LEU A 209 74.01 -91.72 -3.04
N GLU A 210 72.90 -91.35 -3.69
CA GLU A 210 71.81 -92.27 -4.04
C GLU A 210 72.20 -93.29 -5.12
N GLN A 211 73.10 -92.91 -6.03
CA GLN A 211 73.60 -93.79 -7.08
C GLN A 211 74.60 -94.83 -6.59
N GLY A 212 75.12 -94.71 -5.36
CA GLY A 212 76.15 -95.61 -4.81
C GLY A 212 77.52 -95.43 -5.45
N PHE A 213 78.54 -96.09 -4.90
CA PHE A 213 79.92 -96.02 -5.37
C PHE A 213 80.40 -97.38 -5.89
N ASP A 214 81.00 -97.36 -7.08
CA ASP A 214 81.67 -98.53 -7.65
C ASP A 214 83.10 -98.62 -7.08
N VAL A 215 83.33 -99.57 -6.18
CA VAL A 215 84.62 -99.74 -5.50
C VAL A 215 85.33 -100.98 -6.05
N ARG A 216 86.58 -100.81 -6.51
CA ARG A 216 87.47 -101.92 -6.84
C ARG A 216 88.30 -102.30 -5.61
N PRO A 217 88.16 -103.50 -5.04
CA PRO A 217 88.96 -103.94 -3.91
C PRO A 217 90.46 -103.99 -4.29
N PRO A 218 91.40 -103.71 -3.37
CA PRO A 218 92.83 -103.55 -3.68
C PRO A 218 93.58 -104.84 -4.08
N SER A 219 92.88 -105.98 -4.23
CA SER A 219 93.50 -107.25 -4.62
C SER A 219 93.43 -107.46 -6.15
N PRO A 220 94.54 -107.82 -6.84
CA PRO A 220 94.55 -107.99 -8.29
C PRO A 220 93.60 -109.12 -8.73
N GLY A 221 92.56 -108.77 -9.50
CA GLY A 221 91.61 -109.73 -10.11
C GLY A 221 90.16 -109.65 -9.64
N ASN A 222 89.83 -108.83 -8.63
CA ASN A 222 88.45 -108.72 -8.14
C ASN A 222 87.55 -107.83 -9.03
N PRO A 223 86.26 -108.21 -9.22
CA PRO A 223 85.29 -107.37 -9.93
C PRO A 223 85.00 -106.08 -9.14
N ILE A 224 84.56 -105.06 -9.87
CA ILE A 224 84.04 -103.82 -9.27
C ILE A 224 82.79 -104.19 -8.46
N VAL A 225 82.75 -103.82 -7.18
CA VAL A 225 81.60 -104.05 -6.30
C VAL A 225 80.89 -102.72 -6.09
N HIS A 226 79.60 -102.70 -6.40
CA HIS A 226 78.74 -101.56 -6.10
C HIS A 226 78.46 -101.50 -4.60
N VAL A 227 78.72 -100.36 -3.97
CA VAL A 227 78.50 -100.14 -2.54
C VAL A 227 77.56 -98.95 -2.37
N ASP A 228 76.40 -99.20 -1.77
CA ASP A 228 75.46 -98.15 -1.40
C ASP A 228 76.10 -97.18 -0.38
N ALA A 229 75.77 -95.89 -0.49
CA ALA A 229 76.26 -94.90 0.47
C ALA A 229 75.70 -95.18 1.89
N PRO A 230 76.47 -94.89 2.96
CA PRO A 230 75.98 -95.01 4.33
C PRO A 230 74.68 -94.23 4.54
N PRO A 231 73.63 -94.82 5.15
CA PRO A 231 72.32 -94.16 5.33
C PRO A 231 72.42 -92.80 6.04
N ASP A 232 73.34 -92.69 7.00
CA ASP A 232 73.55 -91.46 7.79
C ASP A 232 74.08 -90.32 6.91
N GLN A 233 75.03 -90.58 6.01
CA GLN A 233 75.58 -89.57 5.11
C GLN A 233 74.55 -89.09 4.09
N LEU A 234 73.75 -90.01 3.55
CA LEU A 234 72.66 -89.66 2.64
C LEU A 234 71.58 -88.82 3.35
N SER A 235 71.24 -89.17 4.60
CA SER A 235 70.28 -88.41 5.41
C SER A 235 70.78 -86.98 5.70
N GLN A 236 72.07 -86.83 6.03
CA GLN A 236 72.70 -85.54 6.27
C GLN A 236 72.76 -84.69 4.98
N ALA A 237 73.13 -85.28 3.84
CA ALA A 237 73.15 -84.58 2.56
C ALA A 237 71.73 -84.12 2.13
N ARG A 238 70.70 -84.94 2.36
CA ARG A 238 69.29 -84.57 2.12
C ARG A 238 68.84 -83.43 3.04
N LEU A 239 69.23 -83.44 4.32
CA LEU A 239 68.98 -82.32 5.22
C LEU A 239 69.66 -81.03 4.73
N GLN A 240 70.93 -81.11 4.34
CA GLN A 240 71.67 -79.95 3.82
C GLN A 240 71.07 -79.43 2.52
N TRP A 241 70.60 -80.31 1.62
CA TRP A 241 69.88 -79.92 0.42
C TRP A 241 68.56 -79.19 0.76
N ASN A 242 67.75 -79.72 1.68
CA ASN A 242 66.52 -79.06 2.12
C ASN A 242 66.80 -77.67 2.72
N LEU A 243 67.85 -77.54 3.54
CA LEU A 243 68.26 -76.27 4.13
C LEU A 243 68.80 -75.29 3.07
N ALA A 244 69.56 -75.77 2.08
CA ALA A 244 70.05 -74.96 0.96
C ALA A 244 68.88 -74.47 0.08
N SER A 245 67.90 -75.32 -0.22
CA SER A 245 66.70 -74.93 -0.96
C SER A 245 65.83 -73.91 -0.20
N GLN A 246 65.74 -74.01 1.14
CA GLN A 246 65.09 -72.97 1.94
C GLN A 246 65.84 -71.63 1.86
N ARG A 247 67.17 -71.66 1.98
CA ARG A 247 68.03 -70.46 1.84
C ARG A 247 67.94 -69.85 0.45
N GLN A 248 67.86 -70.67 -0.60
CA GLN A 248 67.64 -70.24 -1.99
C GLN A 248 66.33 -69.45 -2.13
N TRP A 249 65.22 -69.98 -1.63
CA TRP A 249 63.93 -69.30 -1.67
C TRP A 249 63.95 -67.97 -0.90
N GLN A 250 64.56 -67.96 0.29
CA GLN A 250 64.72 -66.75 1.10
C GLN A 250 65.57 -65.68 0.40
N ALA A 251 66.68 -66.07 -0.24
CA ALA A 251 67.57 -65.14 -0.94
C ALA A 251 66.90 -64.51 -2.17
N HIS A 252 66.16 -65.29 -2.96
CA HIS A 252 65.37 -64.76 -4.09
C HIS A 252 64.23 -63.84 -3.63
N ALA A 253 63.55 -64.17 -2.53
CA ALA A 253 62.54 -63.29 -1.95
C ALA A 253 63.14 -61.95 -1.49
N GLN A 254 64.32 -61.97 -0.86
CA GLN A 254 65.05 -60.75 -0.47
C GLN A 254 65.47 -59.91 -1.68
N ALA A 255 65.94 -60.55 -2.76
CA ALA A 255 66.25 -59.85 -4.01
C ALA A 255 65.01 -59.18 -4.63
N GLY A 256 63.84 -59.85 -4.59
CA GLY A 256 62.57 -59.28 -5.02
C GLY A 256 62.16 -58.05 -4.21
N ILE A 257 62.28 -58.09 -2.88
CA ILE A 257 61.98 -56.95 -1.99
C ILE A 257 62.93 -55.77 -2.29
N ALA A 258 64.23 -56.04 -2.44
CA ALA A 258 65.21 -55.00 -2.76
C ALA A 258 64.93 -54.35 -4.13
N ALA A 259 64.46 -55.11 -5.13
CA ALA A 259 64.10 -54.57 -6.43
C ALA A 259 62.91 -53.59 -6.37
N VAL A 260 61.90 -53.89 -5.54
CA VAL A 260 60.77 -52.97 -5.30
C VAL A 260 61.24 -51.69 -4.60
N ALA A 261 62.15 -51.80 -3.63
CA ALA A 261 62.73 -50.64 -2.95
C ALA A 261 63.47 -49.71 -3.92
N VAL A 262 64.23 -50.26 -4.88
CA VAL A 262 64.89 -49.48 -5.95
C VAL A 262 63.86 -48.73 -6.79
N ALA A 263 62.79 -49.41 -7.22
CA ALA A 263 61.74 -48.78 -8.02
C ALA A 263 61.06 -47.60 -7.29
N SER A 264 60.74 -47.77 -6.00
CA SER A 264 60.14 -46.71 -5.18
C SER A 264 61.08 -45.51 -4.97
N ALA A 265 62.35 -45.76 -4.66
CA ALA A 265 63.34 -44.70 -4.47
C ALA A 265 63.61 -43.93 -5.77
N HIS A 266 63.61 -44.63 -6.91
CA HIS A 266 63.76 -44.00 -8.22
C HIS A 266 62.58 -43.08 -8.53
N GLN A 267 61.35 -43.52 -8.29
CA GLN A 267 60.16 -42.70 -8.49
C GLN A 267 60.21 -41.42 -7.64
N THR A 268 60.54 -41.55 -6.34
CA THR A 268 60.61 -40.40 -5.43
C THR A 268 61.66 -39.37 -5.88
N LEU A 269 62.84 -39.85 -6.31
CA LEU A 269 63.88 -38.98 -6.83
C LEU A 269 63.47 -38.31 -8.15
N ALA A 270 62.80 -39.05 -9.04
CA ALA A 270 62.30 -38.51 -10.30
C ALA A 270 61.25 -37.42 -10.07
N ASP A 271 60.32 -37.62 -9.13
CA ASP A 271 59.28 -36.65 -8.77
C ASP A 271 59.90 -35.35 -8.22
N LEU A 272 60.87 -35.46 -7.29
CA LEU A 272 61.58 -34.30 -6.74
C LEU A 272 62.40 -33.55 -7.81
N ARG A 273 63.07 -34.29 -8.70
CA ARG A 273 63.81 -33.69 -9.83
C ARG A 273 62.88 -33.02 -10.83
N ALA A 274 61.70 -33.59 -11.10
CA ALA A 274 60.70 -32.98 -11.97
C ALA A 274 60.17 -31.67 -11.37
N GLN A 275 59.92 -31.64 -10.05
CA GLN A 275 59.57 -30.41 -9.32
C GLN A 275 60.66 -29.35 -9.41
N ARG A 276 61.94 -29.75 -9.30
CA ARG A 276 63.10 -28.84 -9.42
C ARG A 276 63.31 -28.32 -10.84
N ALA A 277 63.19 -29.20 -11.83
CA ALA A 277 63.44 -28.92 -13.24
C ALA A 277 62.33 -28.08 -13.88
N ASN A 278 61.14 -28.03 -13.28
CA ASN A 278 60.01 -27.26 -13.80
C ASN A 278 59.70 -26.03 -12.91
N PRO A 279 60.53 -24.97 -12.96
CA PRO A 279 60.26 -23.74 -12.22
C PRO A 279 58.94 -23.07 -12.67
N GLN A 280 58.45 -23.36 -13.87
CA GLN A 280 57.14 -22.89 -14.32
C GLN A 280 56.00 -23.52 -13.53
N SER A 281 56.14 -24.76 -13.04
CA SER A 281 55.10 -25.39 -12.20
C SER A 281 55.00 -24.73 -10.81
N LEU A 282 56.13 -24.37 -10.20
CA LEU A 282 56.17 -23.62 -8.95
C LEU A 282 55.68 -22.18 -9.14
N GLN A 283 56.07 -21.54 -10.25
CA GLN A 283 55.55 -20.23 -10.63
C GLN A 283 54.04 -20.28 -10.87
N ALA A 284 53.52 -21.32 -11.54
CA ALA A 284 52.09 -21.50 -11.76
C ALA A 284 51.33 -21.68 -10.43
N GLN A 285 51.90 -22.40 -9.46
CA GLN A 285 51.34 -22.52 -8.12
C GLN A 285 51.31 -21.15 -7.41
N ALA A 286 52.40 -20.38 -7.42
CA ALA A 286 52.43 -19.05 -6.82
C ALA A 286 51.44 -18.08 -7.51
N ASN A 287 51.35 -18.13 -8.85
CA ASN A 287 50.38 -17.35 -9.61
C ASN A 287 48.94 -17.75 -9.22
N ALA A 288 48.64 -19.04 -9.03
CA ALA A 288 47.33 -19.49 -8.59
C ALA A 288 46.95 -18.95 -7.19
N VAL A 289 47.93 -18.91 -6.26
CA VAL A 289 47.72 -18.33 -4.92
C VAL A 289 47.61 -16.79 -4.99
N GLU A 290 48.35 -16.12 -5.88
CA GLU A 290 48.18 -14.69 -6.15
C GLU A 290 46.75 -14.37 -6.62
N TRP A 291 46.22 -15.15 -7.55
CA TRP A 291 44.84 -15.01 -8.01
C TRP A 291 43.84 -15.24 -6.87
N ALA A 292 44.09 -16.22 -5.98
CA ALA A 292 43.25 -16.44 -4.81
C ALA A 292 43.25 -15.24 -3.85
N TYR A 293 44.41 -14.62 -3.61
CA TYR A 293 44.52 -13.37 -2.84
C TYR A 293 43.74 -12.22 -3.48
N ARG A 294 43.90 -11.99 -4.80
CA ARG A 294 43.17 -10.93 -5.53
C ARG A 294 41.65 -11.14 -5.49
N ILE A 295 41.19 -12.39 -5.59
CA ILE A 295 39.76 -12.72 -5.43
C ILE A 295 39.31 -12.37 -4.02
N ALA A 296 40.08 -12.72 -2.98
CA ALA A 296 39.74 -12.39 -1.62
C ALA A 296 39.71 -10.86 -1.36
N GLU A 297 40.62 -10.10 -1.98
CA GLU A 297 40.61 -8.63 -1.94
C GLU A 297 39.33 -8.05 -2.61
N ALA A 298 38.91 -8.61 -3.75
CA ALA A 298 37.65 -8.21 -4.38
C ALA A 298 36.42 -8.52 -3.49
N VAL A 299 36.45 -9.61 -2.73
CA VAL A 299 35.39 -9.93 -1.75
C VAL A 299 35.37 -8.93 -0.59
N VAL A 300 36.54 -8.40 -0.17
CA VAL A 300 36.59 -7.31 0.84
C VAL A 300 35.90 -6.05 0.30
N VAL A 301 36.16 -5.67 -0.95
CA VAL A 301 35.50 -4.50 -1.57
C VAL A 301 33.98 -4.70 -1.65
N ALA A 302 33.53 -5.90 -2.02
CA ALA A 302 32.09 -6.23 -2.02
C ALA A 302 31.49 -6.13 -0.61
N ALA A 303 32.15 -6.69 0.41
CA ALA A 303 31.69 -6.62 1.80
C ALA A 303 31.69 -5.19 2.36
N GLN A 304 32.60 -4.32 1.90
CA GLN A 304 32.58 -2.89 2.25
C GLN A 304 31.35 -2.20 1.66
N ALA A 305 31.03 -2.46 0.39
CA ALA A 305 29.82 -1.93 -0.24
C ALA A 305 28.55 -2.43 0.47
N ASP A 306 28.51 -3.70 0.89
CA ASP A 306 27.40 -4.25 1.67
C ASP A 306 27.25 -3.58 3.04
N LEU A 307 28.37 -3.23 3.71
CA LEU A 307 28.34 -2.47 4.96
C LEU A 307 27.82 -1.03 4.75
N GLU A 308 28.20 -0.37 3.67
CA GLU A 308 27.67 0.95 3.32
C GLU A 308 26.16 0.90 3.04
N LEU A 309 25.71 -0.13 2.31
CA LEU A 309 24.29 -0.40 2.09
C LEU A 309 23.54 -0.71 3.41
N ALA A 310 24.15 -1.46 4.33
CA ALA A 310 23.54 -1.75 5.63
C ALA A 310 23.42 -0.48 6.51
N ARG A 311 24.36 0.47 6.40
CA ARG A 311 24.30 1.77 7.09
C ARG A 311 23.23 2.68 6.51
N ASN A 312 23.11 2.71 5.18
CA ASN A 312 22.17 3.56 4.45
C ASN A 312 21.27 2.73 3.50
N PRO A 313 20.36 1.89 4.04
CA PRO A 313 19.62 0.93 3.22
C PRO A 313 18.51 1.57 2.39
N VAL A 314 18.08 2.79 2.73
CA VAL A 314 16.97 3.47 2.05
C VAL A 314 17.51 4.62 1.23
N GLN A 315 17.25 4.55 -0.08
CA GLN A 315 17.52 5.66 -1.00
C GLN A 315 16.61 6.85 -0.69
N PRO A 316 17.10 8.10 -0.78
CA PRO A 316 16.30 9.29 -0.47
C PRO A 316 15.02 9.38 -1.33
N GLU A 317 15.05 8.86 -2.55
CA GLU A 317 13.90 8.76 -3.45
C GLU A 317 12.73 7.96 -2.84
N ARG A 318 13.02 6.91 -2.07
CA ARG A 318 12.00 6.09 -1.41
C ARG A 318 11.38 6.81 -0.22
N ILE A 319 12.16 7.60 0.52
CA ILE A 319 11.65 8.42 1.63
C ILE A 319 10.73 9.50 1.06
N ALA A 320 11.16 10.22 0.02
CA ALA A 320 10.36 11.23 -0.65
C ALA A 320 9.04 10.66 -1.21
N ALA A 321 9.08 9.46 -1.80
CA ALA A 321 7.85 8.79 -2.26
C ALA A 321 6.90 8.42 -1.10
N ALA A 322 7.43 8.01 0.05
CA ALA A 322 6.62 7.73 1.23
C ALA A 322 6.06 9.00 1.87
N GLU A 323 6.82 10.09 1.88
CA GLU A 323 6.38 11.42 2.33
C GLU A 323 5.24 11.95 1.47
N ALA A 324 5.33 11.80 0.14
CA ALA A 324 4.25 12.16 -0.79
C ALA A 324 2.97 11.34 -0.54
N LEU A 325 3.10 10.05 -0.20
CA LEU A 325 1.95 9.22 0.20
C LEU A 325 1.34 9.67 1.54
N ALA A 326 2.16 10.10 2.50
CA ALA A 326 1.68 10.65 3.77
C ALA A 326 0.96 11.99 3.57
N GLU A 327 1.46 12.86 2.70
CA GLU A 327 0.80 14.10 2.31
C GLU A 327 -0.54 13.83 1.62
N GLN A 328 -0.58 12.89 0.66
CA GLN A 328 -1.82 12.47 0.03
C GLN A 328 -2.84 11.94 1.06
N ALA A 329 -2.40 11.17 2.05
CA ALA A 329 -3.28 10.68 3.11
C ALA A 329 -3.82 11.82 4.00
N ARG A 330 -2.98 12.82 4.31
CA ARG A 330 -3.38 14.02 5.09
C ARG A 330 -4.44 14.82 4.34
N GLU A 331 -4.24 15.04 3.04
CA GLU A 331 -5.25 15.71 2.21
C GLU A 331 -6.54 14.89 2.10
N GLY A 332 -6.44 13.56 2.09
CA GLY A 332 -7.61 12.67 2.20
C GLY A 332 -8.39 12.86 3.50
N LEU A 333 -7.69 13.02 4.64
CA LEU A 333 -8.31 13.34 5.93
C LEU A 333 -8.96 14.72 5.91
N THR A 334 -8.27 15.74 5.40
CA THR A 334 -8.82 17.10 5.25
C THR A 334 -10.10 17.07 4.40
N ALA A 335 -10.09 16.35 3.27
CA ALA A 335 -11.26 16.20 2.43
C ALA A 335 -12.43 15.50 3.14
N ALA A 336 -12.16 14.49 3.98
CA ALA A 336 -13.19 13.83 4.80
C ALA A 336 -13.77 14.76 5.88
N GLN A 337 -12.92 15.57 6.52
CA GLN A 337 -13.34 16.59 7.50
C GLN A 337 -14.21 17.66 6.85
N VAL A 338 -13.81 18.19 5.70
CA VAL A 338 -14.61 19.17 4.94
C VAL A 338 -15.98 18.61 4.58
N LYS A 339 -16.08 17.33 4.18
CA LYS A 339 -17.38 16.68 3.93
C LYS A 339 -18.25 16.59 5.19
N ALA A 340 -17.64 16.35 6.36
CA ALA A 340 -18.37 16.36 7.63
C ALA A 340 -18.79 17.77 8.05
N ASP A 341 -17.98 18.79 7.81
CA ASP A 341 -18.35 20.18 8.08
C ASP A 341 -19.54 20.61 7.19
N GLN A 342 -19.57 20.13 5.94
CA GLN A 342 -20.69 20.32 5.00
C GLN A 342 -21.99 19.61 5.43
N ALA A 343 -21.96 18.74 6.45
CA ALA A 343 -23.16 18.13 7.04
C ALA A 343 -23.99 19.15 7.83
N ARG A 344 -23.41 20.29 8.21
CA ARG A 344 -24.11 21.42 8.84
C ARG A 344 -24.54 22.41 7.77
N ILE A 345 -25.83 22.44 7.47
CA ILE A 345 -26.38 23.35 6.48
C ILE A 345 -26.73 24.67 7.15
N ILE A 346 -26.02 25.74 6.77
CA ILE A 346 -26.22 27.10 7.27
C ILE A 346 -26.93 28.00 6.24
N ALA A 347 -27.56 29.06 6.72
CA ALA A 347 -28.21 30.07 5.88
C ALA A 347 -27.18 30.95 5.14
N PRO A 348 -27.19 31.00 3.79
CA PRO A 348 -26.23 31.81 3.04
C PRO A 348 -26.52 33.32 3.09
N ALA A 349 -27.77 33.71 3.39
CA ALA A 349 -28.21 35.09 3.49
C ALA A 349 -29.35 35.19 4.52
N ALA A 350 -29.57 36.40 5.06
CA ALA A 350 -30.72 36.67 5.92
C ALA A 350 -32.02 36.66 5.10
N GLY A 351 -33.08 36.07 5.63
CA GLY A 351 -34.35 35.94 4.93
C GLY A 351 -35.43 35.23 5.73
N VAL A 352 -36.58 35.01 5.11
CA VAL A 352 -37.69 34.25 5.71
C VAL A 352 -37.81 32.91 5.01
N ALA A 353 -37.91 31.81 5.77
CA ALA A 353 -38.15 30.49 5.22
C ALA A 353 -39.57 30.41 4.63
N THR A 354 -39.69 30.41 3.30
CA THR A 354 -41.00 30.36 2.63
C THR A 354 -41.54 28.95 2.53
N ALA A 355 -40.67 27.96 2.32
CA ALA A 355 -41.06 26.55 2.22
C ALA A 355 -39.96 25.63 2.74
N VAL A 356 -40.34 24.63 3.55
CA VAL A 356 -39.46 23.52 3.96
C VAL A 356 -39.75 22.34 3.04
N VAL A 357 -38.84 22.09 2.10
CA VAL A 357 -38.99 21.08 1.05
C VAL A 357 -38.69 19.68 1.57
N GLN A 358 -37.72 19.56 2.49
CA GLN A 358 -37.37 18.29 3.13
C GLN A 358 -37.43 18.36 4.65
N ARG A 359 -37.85 17.26 5.27
CA ARG A 359 -38.11 17.17 6.72
C ARG A 359 -37.09 16.26 7.42
N SER A 360 -37.02 16.39 8.75
CA SER A 360 -36.18 15.51 9.57
C SER A 360 -36.54 14.04 9.32
N GLY A 361 -35.52 13.23 9.08
CA GLY A 361 -35.62 11.80 8.75
C GLY A 361 -35.61 11.47 7.27
N GLU A 362 -35.82 12.43 6.37
CA GLU A 362 -35.73 12.22 4.94
C GLU A 362 -34.26 12.13 4.49
N VAL A 363 -34.02 11.41 3.39
CA VAL A 363 -32.69 11.26 2.79
C VAL A 363 -32.54 12.30 1.69
N VAL A 364 -31.61 13.24 1.87
CA VAL A 364 -31.27 14.25 0.87
C VAL A 364 -30.17 13.73 -0.06
N ALA A 365 -30.32 14.01 -1.36
CA ALA A 365 -29.20 13.92 -2.29
C ALA A 365 -28.42 15.25 -2.32
N ALA A 366 -27.14 15.20 -2.67
CA ALA A 366 -26.35 16.41 -2.89
C ALA A 366 -27.03 17.31 -3.95
N GLY A 367 -27.10 18.61 -3.66
CA GLY A 367 -27.78 19.62 -4.47
C GLY A 367 -29.30 19.70 -4.29
N SER A 368 -29.91 18.77 -3.54
CA SER A 368 -31.36 18.82 -3.29
C SER A 368 -31.72 19.96 -2.34
N PRO A 369 -32.74 20.78 -2.65
CA PRO A 369 -33.16 21.88 -1.80
C PRO A 369 -33.82 21.35 -0.51
N ILE A 370 -33.38 21.85 0.64
CA ILE A 370 -33.97 21.54 1.96
C ILE A 370 -34.97 22.62 2.33
N VAL A 371 -34.58 23.90 2.23
CA VAL A 371 -35.42 25.06 2.55
C VAL A 371 -35.32 26.10 1.44
N ARG A 372 -36.44 26.74 1.10
CA ARG A 372 -36.46 27.96 0.28
C ARG A 372 -36.51 29.18 1.19
N LEU A 373 -35.54 30.06 1.05
CA LEU A 373 -35.49 31.35 1.74
C LEU A 373 -35.90 32.46 0.78
N ALA A 374 -36.86 33.30 1.17
CA ALA A 374 -37.09 34.57 0.47
C ALA A 374 -36.17 35.65 1.05
N ASP A 375 -35.37 36.24 0.18
CA ASP A 375 -34.59 37.43 0.49
C ASP A 375 -35.51 38.65 0.47
N LEU A 376 -35.77 39.22 1.66
CA LEU A 376 -36.62 40.40 1.82
C LEU A 376 -35.88 41.72 1.58
N SER A 377 -34.56 41.69 1.37
CA SER A 377 -33.78 42.90 1.11
C SER A 377 -34.04 43.47 -0.29
N GLN A 378 -34.46 42.64 -1.24
CA GLN A 378 -34.76 43.02 -2.62
C GLN A 378 -36.11 42.46 -3.08
N LEU A 379 -37.16 43.24 -2.89
CA LEU A 379 -38.50 42.94 -3.39
C LEU A 379 -38.67 43.52 -4.80
N THR A 380 -39.21 42.74 -5.72
CA THR A 380 -39.49 43.16 -7.10
C THR A 380 -40.97 42.96 -7.42
N LEU A 381 -41.64 43.98 -7.93
CA LEU A 381 -42.98 43.86 -8.49
C LEU A 381 -42.87 43.51 -9.98
N SER A 382 -43.41 42.37 -10.39
CA SER A 382 -43.53 41.97 -11.79
C SER A 382 -44.91 42.37 -12.29
N VAL A 383 -44.98 43.33 -13.21
CA VAL A 383 -46.23 43.78 -13.85
C VAL A 383 -46.21 43.52 -15.35
N TYR A 384 -47.36 43.22 -15.91
CA TYR A 384 -47.51 42.94 -17.34
C TYR A 384 -48.09 44.15 -18.06
N VAL A 385 -47.33 44.70 -19.01
CA VAL A 385 -47.73 45.87 -19.81
C VAL A 385 -48.03 45.42 -21.24
N LEU A 386 -49.12 45.88 -21.83
CA LEU A 386 -49.49 45.57 -23.21
C LEU A 386 -48.53 46.23 -24.21
N GLU A 387 -48.26 45.57 -25.33
CA GLU A 387 -47.37 46.08 -26.40
C GLU A 387 -47.63 47.54 -26.83
N PRO A 388 -48.89 48.02 -27.00
CA PRO A 388 -49.14 49.42 -27.39
C PRO A 388 -48.74 50.45 -26.33
N ASP A 389 -48.70 50.04 -25.05
CA ASP A 389 -48.37 50.90 -23.91
C ASP A 389 -46.90 50.78 -23.48
N LEU A 390 -46.16 49.80 -24.01
CA LEU A 390 -44.75 49.59 -23.72
C LEU A 390 -43.88 50.79 -24.09
N GLY A 391 -44.24 51.54 -25.14
CA GLY A 391 -43.55 52.76 -25.55
C GLY A 391 -43.56 53.89 -24.52
N ARG A 392 -44.40 53.78 -23.48
CA ARG A 392 -44.52 54.73 -22.35
C ARG A 392 -43.72 54.31 -21.12
N VAL A 393 -43.06 53.15 -21.15
CA VAL A 393 -42.30 52.58 -20.04
C VAL A 393 -40.80 52.57 -20.37
N ARG A 394 -39.95 53.16 -19.53
CA ARG A 394 -38.48 53.18 -19.68
C ARG A 394 -37.78 52.54 -18.48
N LEU A 395 -36.62 51.94 -18.74
CA LEU A 395 -35.68 51.51 -17.70
C LEU A 395 -35.31 52.70 -16.80
N GLY A 396 -35.40 52.51 -15.48
CA GLY A 396 -35.14 53.52 -14.46
C GLY A 396 -36.31 54.46 -14.14
N GLN A 397 -37.46 54.34 -14.82
CA GLN A 397 -38.63 55.18 -14.57
C GLN A 397 -39.19 54.95 -13.16
N ALA A 398 -39.53 56.05 -12.48
CA ALA A 398 -40.17 56.00 -11.17
C ALA A 398 -41.61 55.50 -11.30
N VAL A 399 -41.98 54.56 -10.44
CA VAL A 399 -43.30 53.94 -10.41
C VAL A 399 -43.85 54.04 -9.00
N ARG A 400 -45.11 54.43 -8.89
CA ARG A 400 -45.84 54.40 -7.63
C ARG A 400 -46.59 53.07 -7.54
N VAL A 401 -46.24 52.24 -6.57
CA VAL A 401 -46.88 50.94 -6.37
C VAL A 401 -47.92 51.04 -5.27
N THR A 402 -49.17 50.69 -5.58
CA THR A 402 -50.25 50.58 -4.60
C THR A 402 -50.60 49.12 -4.40
N VAL A 403 -50.76 48.70 -3.14
CA VAL A 403 -51.12 47.32 -2.80
C VAL A 403 -52.54 47.32 -2.26
N ASP A 404 -53.41 46.48 -2.83
CA ASP A 404 -54.84 46.46 -2.51
C ASP A 404 -55.11 46.14 -1.04
N SER A 405 -54.19 45.38 -0.40
CA SER A 405 -54.22 45.04 1.03
C SER A 405 -53.96 46.22 1.97
N PHE A 406 -53.39 47.32 1.46
CA PHE A 406 -53.10 48.54 2.22
C PHE A 406 -53.77 49.74 1.55
N ALA A 407 -55.10 49.82 1.69
CA ALA A 407 -55.90 50.90 1.10
C ALA A 407 -55.33 52.30 1.45
N GLY A 408 -54.99 53.06 0.40
CA GLY A 408 -54.48 54.43 0.51
C GLY A 408 -52.97 54.59 0.73
N ARG A 409 -52.16 53.51 0.69
CA ARG A 409 -50.70 53.58 0.83
C ARG A 409 -49.97 53.30 -0.48
N ALA A 410 -48.96 54.11 -0.77
CA ALA A 410 -48.16 54.04 -1.98
C ALA A 410 -46.68 53.84 -1.66
N PHE A 411 -46.06 52.87 -2.33
CA PHE A 411 -44.64 52.53 -2.18
C PHE A 411 -43.86 53.01 -3.42
N PRO A 412 -42.70 53.68 -3.23
CA PRO A 412 -41.85 54.06 -4.35
C PRO A 412 -41.14 52.83 -4.92
N GLY A 413 -41.15 52.68 -6.24
CA GLY A 413 -40.39 51.69 -6.98
C GLY A 413 -39.75 52.27 -8.24
N ALA A 414 -38.81 51.55 -8.83
CA ALA A 414 -38.19 51.93 -10.10
C ALA A 414 -38.13 50.74 -11.06
N VAL A 415 -38.40 50.98 -12.35
CA VAL A 415 -38.31 49.95 -13.38
C VAL A 415 -36.86 49.49 -13.54
N THR A 416 -36.57 48.23 -13.20
CA THR A 416 -35.21 47.65 -13.29
C THR A 416 -35.02 46.77 -14.50
N GLN A 417 -36.10 46.18 -15.03
CA GLN A 417 -36.04 45.30 -16.18
C GLN A 417 -37.33 45.40 -17.00
N ILE A 418 -37.17 45.36 -18.32
CA ILE A 418 -38.27 45.19 -19.28
C ILE A 418 -37.90 43.95 -20.09
N ALA A 419 -38.80 42.96 -20.15
CA ALA A 419 -38.56 41.74 -20.89
C ALA A 419 -38.29 42.04 -22.38
N SER A 420 -37.30 41.38 -22.97
CA SER A 420 -36.94 41.54 -24.39
C SER A 420 -37.77 40.66 -25.33
N GLN A 421 -38.60 39.78 -24.76
CA GLN A 421 -39.52 38.91 -25.47
C GLN A 421 -40.93 39.13 -24.92
N ALA A 422 -41.93 39.13 -25.80
CA ALA A 422 -43.33 39.17 -25.40
C ALA A 422 -43.75 37.82 -24.84
N GLU A 423 -44.44 37.81 -23.70
CA GLU A 423 -45.09 36.61 -23.15
C GLU A 423 -46.56 36.56 -23.63
N PHE A 424 -47.02 35.36 -23.97
CA PHE A 424 -48.41 35.13 -24.37
C PHE A 424 -49.26 34.87 -23.13
N THR A 425 -50.45 35.51 -23.06
CA THR A 425 -51.48 35.06 -22.14
C THR A 425 -51.86 33.59 -22.46
N PRO A 426 -52.24 32.74 -21.50
CA PRO A 426 -52.26 31.27 -21.64
C PRO A 426 -53.27 30.65 -22.64
N LYS A 427 -53.80 31.40 -23.62
CA LYS A 427 -54.60 30.85 -24.72
C LYS A 427 -53.68 30.51 -25.88
N ASN A 428 -53.74 29.27 -26.37
CA ASN A 428 -53.24 28.95 -27.71
C ASN A 428 -54.09 29.72 -28.73
N VAL A 429 -53.42 30.41 -29.65
CA VAL A 429 -54.04 31.36 -30.57
C VAL A 429 -53.80 30.94 -32.03
N GLU A 430 -54.87 30.84 -32.83
CA GLU A 430 -54.85 30.41 -34.24
C GLU A 430 -55.25 31.53 -35.24
N THR A 431 -55.43 32.80 -34.82
CA THR A 431 -55.87 33.87 -35.75
C THR A 431 -54.99 35.13 -35.79
N ARG A 432 -55.07 35.87 -36.91
CA ARG A 432 -54.29 37.09 -37.17
C ARG A 432 -54.72 38.29 -36.29
N GLN A 433 -55.92 38.26 -35.69
CA GLN A 433 -56.46 39.32 -34.83
C GLN A 433 -56.05 39.19 -33.36
N ASP A 434 -55.63 38.01 -32.92
CA ASP A 434 -55.30 37.74 -31.53
C ASP A 434 -53.82 38.04 -31.16
N ARG A 435 -53.02 38.57 -32.11
CA ARG A 435 -51.64 39.06 -31.83
C ARG A 435 -51.59 40.35 -31.00
N VAL A 436 -52.71 41.04 -30.80
CA VAL A 436 -52.77 42.37 -30.15
C VAL A 436 -52.72 42.29 -28.62
N ASN A 437 -52.74 41.09 -28.03
CA ASN A 437 -52.72 40.85 -26.58
C ASN A 437 -51.38 40.29 -26.07
N THR A 438 -50.28 40.60 -26.74
CA THR A 438 -48.91 40.36 -26.28
C THR A 438 -48.61 41.26 -25.09
N VAL A 439 -48.21 40.65 -23.97
CA VAL A 439 -47.77 41.38 -22.77
C VAL A 439 -46.27 41.26 -22.61
N PHE A 440 -45.65 42.33 -22.12
CA PHE A 440 -44.25 42.34 -21.74
C PHE A 440 -44.17 42.44 -20.22
N GLU A 441 -43.40 41.54 -19.61
CA GLU A 441 -43.10 41.60 -18.19
C GLU A 441 -42.17 42.78 -17.91
N VAL A 442 -42.57 43.64 -16.97
CA VAL A 442 -41.78 44.76 -16.48
C VAL A 442 -41.52 44.52 -14.99
N LYS A 443 -40.25 44.36 -14.61
CA LYS A 443 -39.85 44.22 -13.20
C LYS A 443 -39.51 45.57 -12.61
N ILE A 444 -40.11 45.87 -11.47
CA ILE A 444 -39.96 47.11 -10.72
C ILE A 444 -39.33 46.76 -9.38
N ALA A 445 -38.11 47.21 -9.11
CA ALA A 445 -37.53 47.07 -7.78
C ALA A 445 -38.23 48.01 -6.81
N LEU A 446 -38.67 47.46 -5.68
CA LEU A 446 -39.25 48.18 -4.58
C LEU A 446 -38.14 48.52 -3.58
N ALA A 447 -38.05 49.78 -3.15
CA ALA A 447 -37.11 50.15 -2.09
C ALA A 447 -37.78 49.91 -0.73
N PRO A 448 -37.34 48.92 0.08
CA PRO A 448 -37.83 48.79 1.44
C PRO A 448 -37.28 49.97 2.26
N GLY A 449 -38.17 50.86 2.69
CA GLY A 449 -37.84 51.91 3.66
C GLY A 449 -37.45 53.27 3.08
N ARG A 450 -38.46 54.12 2.83
CA ARG A 450 -38.40 55.59 3.08
C ARG A 450 -39.75 56.32 2.91
N ALA A 451 -40.85 55.72 3.37
CA ALA A 451 -42.15 56.39 3.37
C ALA A 451 -42.92 56.16 4.69
N GLY A 452 -42.56 56.93 5.73
CA GLY A 452 -43.50 57.34 6.79
C GLY A 452 -43.33 56.77 8.21
N GLY A 453 -42.88 57.63 9.14
CA GLY A 453 -43.31 57.69 10.57
C GLY A 453 -42.92 56.55 11.56
N PRO A 454 -43.02 56.78 12.89
CA PRO A 454 -42.46 55.91 13.94
C PRO A 454 -43.15 54.55 14.19
N ASP A 455 -44.19 54.19 13.45
CA ASP A 455 -45.09 53.07 13.79
C ASP A 455 -45.18 51.96 12.73
N VAL A 456 -44.19 51.83 11.84
CA VAL A 456 -44.19 50.79 10.79
C VAL A 456 -43.08 49.79 11.05
N PRO A 457 -43.38 48.52 11.41
CA PRO A 457 -42.36 47.50 11.51
C PRO A 457 -41.81 47.15 10.12
N ASP A 458 -40.49 47.06 10.04
CA ASP A 458 -39.76 46.54 8.87
C ASP A 458 -40.36 45.17 8.47
N ALA A 459 -40.89 45.06 7.24
CA ALA A 459 -41.53 43.89 6.58
C ALA A 459 -43.04 43.98 6.24
N ALA A 460 -43.59 45.15 5.87
CA ALA A 460 -45.01 45.28 5.52
C ALA A 460 -45.43 44.64 4.18
N LEU A 461 -44.53 44.58 3.19
CA LEU A 461 -44.80 44.02 1.86
C LEU A 461 -44.41 42.54 1.84
N LYS A 462 -45.33 41.66 1.41
CA LYS A 462 -45.10 40.22 1.31
C LYS A 462 -45.09 39.77 -0.16
N PRO A 463 -44.30 38.74 -0.51
CA PRO A 463 -44.41 38.07 -1.81
C PRO A 463 -45.83 37.53 -2.05
N GLY A 464 -46.30 37.56 -3.30
CA GLY A 464 -47.64 37.14 -3.70
C GLY A 464 -48.73 38.21 -3.58
N MET A 465 -48.45 39.37 -2.99
CA MET A 465 -49.44 40.45 -2.89
C MET A 465 -49.75 41.05 -4.28
N PRO A 466 -51.04 41.11 -4.67
CA PRO A 466 -51.42 41.83 -5.88
C PRO A 466 -51.18 43.32 -5.66
N ALA A 467 -50.48 43.94 -6.60
CA ALA A 467 -50.17 45.35 -6.56
C ALA A 467 -50.34 45.97 -7.95
N SER A 468 -50.75 47.23 -7.96
CA SER A 468 -50.86 48.03 -9.17
C SER A 468 -49.71 49.02 -9.22
N ALA A 469 -48.97 48.96 -10.33
CA ALA A 469 -47.92 49.89 -10.69
C ALA A 469 -48.53 51.05 -11.47
N HIS A 470 -48.49 52.25 -10.89
CA HIS A 470 -48.84 53.50 -11.55
C HIS A 470 -47.57 54.14 -12.08
N PHE A 471 -47.37 54.11 -13.39
CA PHE A 471 -46.17 54.66 -14.02
C PHE A 471 -46.25 56.19 -14.07
N CYS A 472 -45.27 56.89 -13.49
CA CYS A 472 -45.22 58.35 -13.53
C CYS A 472 -44.92 58.83 -14.96
N ALA A 473 -45.51 59.96 -15.38
CA ALA A 473 -45.28 60.53 -16.72
C ALA A 473 -43.81 60.97 -16.92
N ASP A 474 -43.36 60.94 -18.19
CA ASP A 474 -41.98 61.20 -18.61
C ASP A 474 -41.37 62.49 -17.97
N GLY A 475 -40.24 62.35 -17.26
CA GLY A 475 -39.44 63.45 -16.73
C GLY A 475 -39.71 63.89 -15.29
N ALA A 476 -40.67 63.27 -14.59
CA ALA A 476 -40.98 63.61 -13.19
C ALA A 476 -40.14 62.79 -12.19
N ALA A 477 -39.43 63.48 -11.28
CA ALA A 477 -38.67 62.86 -10.18
C ALA A 477 -39.58 62.29 -9.06
N ALA A 478 -40.87 62.64 -9.06
CA ALA A 478 -41.89 62.12 -8.14
C ALA A 478 -43.29 62.21 -8.78
N CYS A 479 -44.15 61.21 -8.53
CA CYS A 479 -45.55 61.21 -8.97
C CYS A 479 -46.39 62.27 -8.18
N PRO A 480 -47.40 62.93 -8.78
CA PRO A 480 -48.30 63.88 -8.08
C PRO A 480 -49.37 63.16 -7.24
N ASP A 481 -49.80 63.76 -6.12
CA ASP A 481 -50.85 63.24 -5.22
C ASP A 481 -52.26 63.63 -5.70
N ALA A 482 -53.18 62.66 -5.78
CA ALA A 482 -54.54 62.88 -6.25
C ALA A 482 -55.53 63.03 -5.08
N THR A 483 -55.75 64.26 -4.62
CA THR A 483 -56.95 64.64 -3.84
C THR A 483 -57.50 65.97 -4.38
N GLY A 484 -58.65 65.94 -5.05
CA GLY A 484 -59.37 67.16 -5.43
C GLY A 484 -60.60 66.89 -6.31
N GLY A 485 -61.80 67.18 -5.78
CA GLY A 485 -63.07 67.10 -6.49
C GLY A 485 -64.19 67.93 -5.84
N GLU A 486 -64.30 69.18 -6.31
CA GLU A 486 -65.47 70.07 -6.51
C GLU A 486 -66.40 70.56 -5.36
N ALA A 487 -66.67 71.87 -5.41
CA ALA A 487 -67.51 72.67 -4.51
C ALA A 487 -68.85 73.06 -5.18
N GLY A 488 -69.94 73.06 -4.40
CA GLY A 488 -71.29 73.48 -4.82
C GLY A 488 -71.92 74.52 -3.90
N ALA A 489 -72.50 75.56 -4.50
CA ALA A 489 -73.00 76.79 -3.90
C ALA A 489 -74.36 76.68 -3.16
N SER A 490 -74.65 77.70 -2.34
CA SER A 490 -75.69 77.79 -1.31
C SER A 490 -77.06 78.38 -1.73
N ARG A 491 -78.11 77.97 -0.96
CA ARG A 491 -79.40 78.62 -0.55
C ARG A 491 -80.69 78.03 -1.16
N PRO A 492 -81.88 78.14 -0.50
CA PRO A 492 -82.18 78.21 0.95
C PRO A 492 -83.31 77.22 1.41
N ALA A 493 -83.60 77.22 2.71
CA ALA A 493 -84.50 76.31 3.44
C ALA A 493 -85.98 76.75 3.52
N LEU A 494 -86.90 75.79 3.72
CA LEU A 494 -88.16 75.86 4.50
C LEU A 494 -88.60 74.41 4.88
N PRO A 495 -89.42 74.20 5.94
CA PRO A 495 -89.28 73.08 6.88
C PRO A 495 -90.38 72.01 6.77
N ALA A 496 -90.11 70.80 7.26
CA ALA A 496 -91.14 69.86 7.67
C ALA A 496 -90.64 68.97 8.82
N ALA A 497 -91.41 69.01 9.90
CA ALA A 497 -91.23 68.23 11.10
C ALA A 497 -91.68 66.77 10.91
N LEU A 498 -91.23 65.94 11.86
CA LEU A 498 -91.76 64.64 12.28
C LEU A 498 -91.44 63.42 11.42
N GLY A 499 -90.60 62.54 11.98
CA GLY A 499 -90.47 61.15 11.54
C GLY A 499 -89.25 60.44 12.11
N ARG A 500 -89.26 60.14 13.41
CA ARG A 500 -88.33 59.17 14.03
C ARG A 500 -88.41 57.84 13.28
N LEU A 501 -87.26 57.30 12.88
CA LEU A 501 -86.92 55.87 12.99
C LEU A 501 -85.40 55.74 12.89
N MET A 502 -84.80 55.37 14.02
CA MET A 502 -83.37 55.05 14.14
C MET A 502 -83.07 53.76 13.38
N GLY A 503 -82.03 53.79 12.55
CA GLY A 503 -81.35 52.61 12.03
C GLY A 503 -79.86 52.91 11.96
N SER A 504 -79.11 52.38 12.93
CA SER A 504 -77.65 52.44 13.00
C SER A 504 -77.00 51.74 11.78
N PRO A 505 -75.82 52.18 11.30
CA PRO A 505 -75.08 51.47 10.26
C PRO A 505 -74.56 50.12 10.79
N PRO A 506 -74.52 49.05 9.97
CA PRO A 506 -74.01 47.76 10.41
C PRO A 506 -72.49 47.84 10.55
N THR A 507 -72.01 47.83 11.79
CA THR A 507 -70.69 47.28 12.12
C THR A 507 -70.86 45.76 12.17
N THR A 508 -70.78 45.10 11.01
CA THR A 508 -70.66 43.64 10.97
C THR A 508 -69.23 43.27 11.33
N ASP A 509 -69.04 43.08 12.62
CA ASP A 509 -67.81 42.61 13.26
C ASP A 509 -67.64 41.10 13.02
N GLU A 510 -67.58 40.71 11.74
CA GLU A 510 -67.61 39.30 11.37
C GLU A 510 -66.18 38.73 11.27
N PRO A 511 -65.83 37.69 12.05
CA PRO A 511 -64.53 37.03 11.94
C PRO A 511 -64.36 36.43 10.53
N ILE A 512 -63.13 36.40 10.01
CA ILE A 512 -62.86 35.81 8.69
C ILE A 512 -63.09 34.31 8.84
N ARG A 513 -64.24 33.83 8.32
CA ARG A 513 -64.59 32.43 8.24
C ARG A 513 -64.19 31.88 6.88
N ALA A 514 -63.43 30.79 6.89
CA ALA A 514 -63.07 30.06 5.69
C ALA A 514 -63.09 28.56 5.98
N SER A 515 -63.63 27.81 5.03
CA SER A 515 -63.70 26.35 5.10
C SER A 515 -62.48 25.73 4.43
N GLY A 516 -62.08 24.58 4.94
CA GLY A 516 -60.88 23.90 4.52
C GLY A 516 -60.92 22.40 4.79
N THR A 517 -59.80 21.74 4.51
CA THR A 517 -59.62 20.33 4.85
C THR A 517 -58.41 20.15 5.76
N VAL A 518 -58.59 19.32 6.77
CA VAL A 518 -57.50 18.90 7.66
C VAL A 518 -56.61 17.92 6.89
N ARG A 519 -55.30 18.19 6.88
CA ARG A 519 -54.25 17.32 6.32
C ARG A 519 -53.30 16.91 7.43
N GLY A 520 -52.83 15.67 7.35
CA GLY A 520 -51.73 15.20 8.17
C GLY A 520 -50.40 15.77 7.67
N ILE A 521 -49.44 15.94 8.58
CA ILE A 521 -48.05 16.19 8.17
C ILE A 521 -47.43 14.83 7.88
N GLU A 522 -47.28 14.52 6.60
CA GLU A 522 -46.71 13.26 6.13
C GLU A 522 -45.18 13.36 6.10
N THR A 523 -44.50 12.27 6.45
CA THR A 523 -43.04 12.13 6.35
C THR A 523 -42.75 10.76 5.78
N SER A 524 -42.03 10.72 4.66
CA SER A 524 -41.61 9.48 4.03
C SER A 524 -40.34 8.97 4.68
N ILE A 525 -40.34 7.72 5.12
CA ILE A 525 -39.13 7.01 5.52
C ILE A 525 -38.62 6.23 4.32
N ASN A 526 -37.38 6.52 3.92
CA ASN A 526 -36.73 5.88 2.79
C ASN A 526 -35.62 4.94 3.27
N ALA A 527 -35.34 3.89 2.51
CA ALA A 527 -34.18 3.05 2.73
C ALA A 527 -32.89 3.81 2.39
N GLU A 528 -31.94 3.90 3.32
CA GLU A 528 -30.58 4.39 3.02
C GLU A 528 -29.76 3.35 2.26
N LEU A 529 -29.96 2.07 2.56
CA LEU A 529 -29.21 0.95 1.99
C LEU A 529 -30.14 -0.12 1.41
N SER A 530 -29.60 -0.94 0.51
CA SER A 530 -30.29 -2.13 0.04
C SER A 530 -30.27 -3.26 1.07
N GLY A 531 -31.37 -4.00 1.18
CA GLY A 531 -31.47 -5.15 2.07
C GLY A 531 -32.84 -5.81 2.01
N GLN A 532 -32.93 -7.04 2.50
CA GLN A 532 -34.19 -7.75 2.61
C GLN A 532 -34.91 -7.33 3.89
N VAL A 533 -36.20 -7.02 3.80
CA VAL A 533 -37.02 -6.67 4.98
C VAL A 533 -37.27 -7.91 5.83
N VAL A 534 -36.81 -7.89 7.08
CA VAL A 534 -37.03 -8.98 8.06
C VAL A 534 -38.17 -8.65 9.01
N GLU A 535 -38.23 -7.39 9.45
CA GLU A 535 -39.27 -6.87 10.32
C GLU A 535 -39.76 -5.53 9.77
N ALA A 536 -41.07 -5.31 9.79
CA ALA A 536 -41.68 -4.04 9.42
C ALA A 536 -42.85 -3.71 10.36
N ALA A 537 -42.98 -2.44 10.73
CA ALA A 537 -44.13 -1.95 11.48
C ALA A 537 -45.41 -2.08 10.64
N ALA A 538 -46.48 -2.55 11.26
CA ALA A 538 -47.77 -2.70 10.60
C ALA A 538 -48.41 -1.33 10.30
N GLU A 539 -49.18 -1.26 9.22
CA GLU A 539 -50.04 -0.13 8.91
C GLU A 539 -51.00 0.17 10.09
N GLY A 540 -51.14 1.45 10.45
CA GLY A 540 -51.90 1.89 11.63
C GLY A 540 -51.17 1.80 12.97
N ALA A 541 -49.94 1.25 13.03
CA ALA A 541 -49.15 1.23 14.26
C ALA A 541 -48.63 2.63 14.62
N ARG A 542 -48.62 2.94 15.92
CA ARG A 542 -48.02 4.17 16.47
C ARG A 542 -46.55 3.91 16.80
N LEU A 543 -45.66 4.68 16.17
CA LEU A 543 -44.22 4.62 16.39
C LEU A 543 -43.75 5.87 17.13
N ALA A 544 -42.89 5.70 18.13
CA ALA A 544 -42.18 6.80 18.78
C ALA A 544 -40.94 7.21 17.98
N ALA A 545 -40.50 8.46 18.11
CA ALA A 545 -39.23 8.91 17.56
C ALA A 545 -38.06 8.03 18.08
N GLY A 546 -37.20 7.57 17.19
CA GLY A 546 -36.07 6.66 17.46
C GLY A 546 -36.42 5.17 17.50
N GLN A 547 -37.71 4.80 17.54
CA GLN A 547 -38.15 3.39 17.50
C GLN A 547 -37.84 2.78 16.13
N VAL A 548 -37.39 1.51 16.10
CA VAL A 548 -37.11 0.79 14.85
C VAL A 548 -38.44 0.56 14.12
N ALA A 549 -38.55 1.10 12.91
CA ALA A 549 -39.72 0.97 12.06
C ALA A 549 -39.57 -0.24 11.12
N ILE A 550 -38.38 -0.40 10.52
CA ILE A 550 -38.05 -1.52 9.64
C ILE A 550 -36.64 -2.03 9.97
N ARG A 551 -36.47 -3.35 10.01
CA ARG A 551 -35.16 -4.00 10.06
C ARG A 551 -34.87 -4.68 8.73
N LEU A 552 -33.83 -4.19 8.06
CA LEU A 552 -33.27 -4.80 6.86
C LEU A 552 -32.16 -5.79 7.27
N ALA A 553 -31.97 -6.83 6.48
CA ALA A 553 -30.83 -7.73 6.58
C ALA A 553 -30.04 -7.76 5.27
N SER A 554 -28.71 -7.77 5.39
CA SER A 554 -27.79 -7.91 4.27
C SER A 554 -26.68 -8.89 4.64
N ARG A 555 -26.76 -10.11 4.09
CA ARG A 555 -25.75 -11.14 4.31
C ARG A 555 -24.38 -10.72 3.79
N GLU A 556 -24.35 -9.91 2.73
CA GLU A 556 -23.12 -9.38 2.16
C GLU A 556 -22.42 -8.45 3.16
N LEU A 557 -23.11 -7.41 3.67
CA LEU A 557 -22.54 -6.48 4.65
C LEU A 557 -22.12 -7.19 5.94
N GLU A 558 -22.90 -8.15 6.42
CA GLU A 558 -22.53 -8.99 7.57
C GLU A 558 -21.27 -9.84 7.29
N SER A 559 -21.12 -10.35 6.08
CA SER A 559 -19.91 -11.08 5.68
C SER A 559 -18.70 -10.16 5.57
N SER A 560 -18.86 -8.96 5.02
CA SER A 560 -17.81 -7.94 4.92
C SER A 560 -17.36 -7.48 6.30
N TYR A 561 -18.28 -7.26 7.24
CA TYR A 561 -17.93 -6.90 8.62
C TYR A 561 -17.17 -8.03 9.33
N ARG A 562 -17.58 -9.29 9.17
CA ARG A 562 -16.82 -10.44 9.70
C ARG A 562 -15.42 -10.55 9.10
N GLN A 563 -15.26 -10.27 7.80
CA GLN A 563 -13.95 -10.21 7.14
C GLN A 563 -13.08 -9.08 7.73
N ALA A 564 -13.67 -7.92 8.00
CA ALA A 564 -12.95 -6.80 8.62
C ALA A 564 -12.52 -7.12 10.07
N LEU A 565 -13.35 -7.78 10.87
CA LEU A 565 -12.95 -8.26 12.20
C LEU A 565 -11.80 -9.26 12.13
N ALA A 566 -11.83 -10.20 11.18
CA ALA A 566 -10.73 -11.12 10.96
C ALA A 566 -9.44 -10.39 10.52
N ALA A 567 -9.55 -9.29 9.77
CA ALA A 567 -8.41 -8.45 9.42
C ALA A 567 -7.81 -7.72 10.65
N VAL A 568 -8.65 -7.28 11.60
CA VAL A 568 -8.19 -6.73 12.89
C VAL A 568 -7.42 -7.78 13.69
N ASP A 569 -7.95 -9.01 13.79
CA ASP A 569 -7.27 -10.10 14.49
C ASP A 569 -5.95 -10.48 13.80
N ALA A 570 -5.90 -10.47 12.47
CA ALA A 570 -4.67 -10.69 11.71
C ALA A 570 -3.62 -9.58 11.97
N ALA A 571 -4.04 -8.31 12.03
CA ALA A 571 -3.16 -7.18 12.35
C ALA A 571 -2.62 -7.26 13.80
N ARG A 572 -3.47 -7.67 14.76
CA ARG A 572 -3.06 -7.92 16.15
C ARG A 572 -2.07 -9.07 16.26
N ALA A 573 -2.29 -10.15 15.50
CA ALA A 573 -1.36 -11.27 15.43
C ALA A 573 -0.02 -10.88 14.75
N GLU A 574 -0.04 -9.95 13.79
CA GLU A 574 1.19 -9.38 13.21
C GLU A 574 1.98 -8.59 14.25
N LEU A 575 1.34 -7.69 15.02
CA LEU A 575 1.98 -6.98 16.13
C LEU A 575 2.55 -7.93 17.18
N ALA A 576 1.80 -8.97 17.56
CA ALA A 576 2.26 -9.98 18.51
C ALA A 576 3.50 -10.72 18.00
N ARG A 577 3.54 -11.07 16.70
CA ARG A 577 4.74 -11.66 16.08
C ARG A 577 5.91 -10.69 16.01
N ALA A 578 5.65 -9.42 15.71
CA ALA A 578 6.68 -8.38 15.65
C ALA A 578 7.28 -8.06 17.03
N THR A 579 6.52 -8.21 18.11
CA THR A 579 6.95 -7.94 19.50
C THR A 579 7.33 -9.18 20.29
N ALA A 580 7.15 -10.37 19.71
CA ALA A 580 7.47 -11.63 20.37
C ALA A 580 8.95 -11.68 20.74
N ALA A 581 9.22 -11.97 22.01
CA ALA A 581 10.58 -12.20 22.47
C ALA A 581 11.20 -13.41 21.75
N ALA A 582 12.51 -13.35 21.56
CA ALA A 582 13.26 -14.46 20.98
C ALA A 582 13.06 -15.74 21.79
N GLN A 583 12.83 -16.86 21.10
CA GLN A 583 12.65 -18.16 21.74
C GLN A 583 13.91 -18.50 22.58
N PRO A 584 13.76 -18.83 23.88
CA PRO A 584 14.91 -19.12 24.75
C PRO A 584 15.83 -20.22 24.20
N ALA A 585 15.25 -21.24 23.55
CA ALA A 585 16.00 -22.31 22.90
C ALA A 585 16.91 -21.82 21.76
N ARG A 586 16.45 -20.87 20.93
CA ARG A 586 17.26 -20.29 19.86
C ARG A 586 18.38 -19.41 20.41
N VAL A 587 18.09 -18.61 21.45
CA VAL A 587 19.11 -17.80 22.13
C VAL A 587 20.18 -18.71 22.77
N ALA A 588 19.79 -19.81 23.40
CA ALA A 588 20.72 -20.78 23.97
C ALA A 588 21.60 -21.43 22.90
N GLN A 589 21.03 -21.83 21.75
CA GLN A 589 21.78 -22.38 20.62
C GLN A 589 22.80 -21.38 20.07
N ALA A 590 22.41 -20.12 19.86
CA ALA A 590 23.30 -19.08 19.37
C ALA A 590 24.43 -18.76 20.37
N ARG A 591 24.13 -18.74 21.69
CA ARG A 591 25.16 -18.61 22.73
C ARG A 591 26.15 -19.78 22.71
N ALA A 592 25.67 -21.00 22.48
CA ALA A 592 26.54 -22.17 22.34
C ALA A 592 27.46 -22.05 21.12
N GLN A 593 26.97 -21.51 19.99
CA GLN A 593 27.80 -21.23 18.81
C GLN A 593 28.87 -20.17 19.08
N VAL A 594 28.54 -19.10 19.82
CA VAL A 594 29.54 -18.12 20.28
C VAL A 594 30.61 -18.80 21.13
N GLY A 595 30.21 -19.62 22.12
CA GLY A 595 31.17 -20.35 22.96
C GLY A 595 32.06 -21.33 22.18
N GLN A 596 31.54 -21.98 21.13
CA GLN A 596 32.34 -22.81 20.22
C GLN A 596 33.37 -21.98 19.43
N ALA A 597 32.97 -20.81 18.93
CA ALA A 597 33.86 -19.91 18.21
C ALA A 597 34.94 -19.30 19.14
N GLU A 598 34.60 -18.95 20.37
CA GLU A 598 35.56 -18.50 21.39
C GLU A 598 36.61 -19.58 21.71
N ALA A 599 36.17 -20.83 21.88
CA ALA A 599 37.08 -21.96 22.10
C ALA A 599 37.99 -22.22 20.89
N ALA A 600 37.46 -22.10 19.67
CA ALA A 600 38.24 -22.23 18.44
C ALA A 600 39.30 -21.12 18.30
N LEU A 601 38.95 -19.87 18.62
CA LEU A 601 39.89 -18.76 18.64
C LEU A 601 40.97 -18.94 19.69
N ALA A 602 40.62 -19.39 20.90
CA ALA A 602 41.58 -19.67 21.96
C ALA A 602 42.57 -20.78 21.54
N ALA A 603 42.08 -21.86 20.92
CA ALA A 603 42.92 -22.93 20.37
C ALA A 603 43.84 -22.42 19.25
N ALA A 604 43.32 -21.60 18.33
CA ALA A 604 44.12 -21.02 17.24
C ALA A 604 45.21 -20.07 17.76
N ARG A 605 44.92 -19.25 18.77
CA ARG A 605 45.91 -18.38 19.44
C ARG A 605 47.00 -19.21 20.15
N SER A 606 46.60 -20.27 20.86
CA SER A 606 47.57 -21.20 21.46
C SER A 606 48.48 -21.82 20.39
N ALA A 607 47.94 -22.22 19.25
CA ALA A 607 48.73 -22.78 18.15
C ALA A 607 49.73 -21.76 17.55
N VAL A 608 49.36 -20.47 17.48
CA VAL A 608 50.28 -19.39 17.10
C VAL A 608 51.42 -19.26 18.11
N ASP A 609 51.09 -19.24 19.40
CA ASP A 609 52.08 -19.14 20.47
C ASP A 609 53.02 -20.35 20.47
N ASP A 610 52.48 -21.56 20.28
CA ASP A 610 53.25 -22.79 20.12
C ASP A 610 54.20 -22.72 18.92
N ALA A 611 53.70 -22.31 17.75
CA ALA A 611 54.51 -22.17 16.55
C ALA A 611 55.62 -21.13 16.73
N ARG A 612 55.32 -19.98 17.37
CA ARG A 612 56.32 -18.94 17.67
C ARG A 612 57.36 -19.42 18.67
N ARG A 613 56.96 -20.20 19.68
CA ARG A 613 57.89 -20.82 20.63
C ARG A 613 58.82 -21.82 19.95
N ILE A 614 58.30 -22.67 19.08
CA ILE A 614 59.10 -23.63 18.29
C ILE A 614 60.08 -22.88 17.38
N LEU A 615 59.64 -21.80 16.72
CA LEU A 615 60.51 -20.96 15.90
C LEU A 615 61.63 -20.29 16.72
N ALA A 616 61.31 -19.79 17.92
CA ALA A 616 62.27 -19.08 18.77
C ALA A 616 63.25 -20.00 19.51
N ASN A 617 62.82 -21.19 19.91
CA ASN A 617 63.63 -22.16 20.63
C ASN A 617 63.40 -23.58 20.10
N PRO A 618 64.14 -23.99 19.04
CA PRO A 618 63.97 -25.27 18.38
C PRO A 618 64.55 -26.46 19.19
N GLN A 619 64.19 -26.63 20.46
CA GLN A 619 64.74 -27.72 21.30
C GLN A 619 64.53 -29.11 20.66
N ASP A 620 63.39 -29.30 20.01
CA ASP A 620 63.09 -30.53 19.26
C ASP A 620 63.97 -30.67 18.01
N LEU A 621 64.31 -29.57 17.32
CA LEU A 621 65.19 -29.60 16.16
C LEU A 621 66.63 -29.91 16.59
N ASP A 622 67.09 -29.34 17.70
CA ASP A 622 68.41 -29.64 18.26
C ASP A 622 68.50 -31.11 18.71
N ALA A 623 67.44 -31.65 19.33
CA ALA A 623 67.35 -33.07 19.65
C ALA A 623 67.39 -33.93 18.37
N GLN A 624 66.64 -33.56 17.33
CA GLN A 624 66.66 -34.26 16.03
C GLN A 624 68.04 -34.22 15.38
N ILE A 625 68.73 -33.07 15.38
CA ILE A 625 70.10 -32.93 14.88
C ILE A 625 71.04 -33.87 15.63
N ASN A 626 70.95 -33.92 16.97
CA ASN A 626 71.78 -34.82 17.77
C ASN A 626 71.50 -36.30 17.45
N THR A 627 70.23 -36.68 17.25
CA THR A 627 69.88 -38.05 16.84
C THR A 627 70.38 -38.38 15.44
N ALA A 628 70.27 -37.48 14.48
CA ALA A 628 70.76 -37.67 13.11
C ALA A 628 72.29 -37.76 13.08
N TRP A 629 72.98 -36.98 13.92
CA TRP A 629 74.43 -37.08 14.11
C TRP A 629 74.83 -38.45 14.66
N ALA A 630 74.15 -38.93 15.70
CA ALA A 630 74.40 -40.26 16.25
C ALA A 630 74.11 -41.38 15.22
N GLN A 631 73.07 -41.24 14.40
CA GLN A 631 72.77 -42.16 13.31
C GLN A 631 73.85 -42.15 12.23
N ALA A 632 74.38 -40.98 11.85
CA ALA A 632 75.48 -40.87 10.89
C ALA A 632 76.75 -41.53 11.41
N GLN A 633 77.03 -41.42 12.71
CA GLN A 633 78.13 -42.15 13.36
C GLN A 633 77.91 -43.66 13.39
N ALA A 634 76.69 -44.11 13.74
CA ALA A 634 76.35 -45.53 13.73
C ALA A 634 76.50 -46.13 12.32
N ALA A 635 76.08 -45.40 11.29
CA ALA A 635 76.25 -45.81 9.89
C ALA A 635 77.74 -45.89 9.49
N ALA A 636 78.59 -45.00 10.01
CA ALA A 636 80.04 -45.10 9.80
C ALA A 636 80.62 -46.41 10.40
N GLY A 637 80.21 -46.79 11.61
CA GLY A 637 80.64 -48.06 12.21
C GLY A 637 80.18 -49.31 11.45
N GLN A 638 79.05 -49.25 10.73
CA GLN A 638 78.60 -50.35 9.86
C GLN A 638 79.53 -50.56 8.66
N ILE A 639 80.24 -49.52 8.20
CA ILE A 639 81.24 -49.64 7.14
C ILE A 639 82.42 -50.50 7.63
N ASP A 640 82.88 -50.26 8.86
CA ASP A 640 83.98 -51.05 9.45
C ASP A 640 83.60 -52.52 9.59
N LEU A 641 82.36 -52.81 10.02
CA LEU A 641 81.83 -54.17 10.10
C LEU A 641 81.73 -54.83 8.72
N ALA A 642 81.17 -54.13 7.73
CA ALA A 642 81.06 -54.64 6.36
C ALA A 642 82.44 -54.88 5.73
N ALA A 643 83.42 -54.02 6.00
CA ALA A 643 84.80 -54.21 5.55
C ALA A 643 85.47 -55.43 6.20
N ALA A 644 85.21 -55.68 7.49
CA ALA A 644 85.66 -56.89 8.17
C ALA A 644 85.01 -58.16 7.61
N ASN A 645 83.72 -58.12 7.28
CA ASN A 645 83.00 -59.23 6.63
C ASN A 645 83.56 -59.52 5.24
N LEU A 646 83.81 -58.48 4.43
CA LEU A 646 84.46 -58.61 3.13
C LEU A 646 85.85 -59.24 3.25
N LYS A 647 86.66 -58.79 4.22
CA LYS A 647 87.97 -59.39 4.48
C LYS A 647 87.85 -60.87 4.80
N THR A 648 86.87 -61.27 5.61
CA THR A 648 86.60 -62.67 5.96
C THR A 648 86.21 -63.48 4.72
N ALA A 649 85.32 -62.96 3.87
CA ALA A 649 84.91 -63.62 2.64
C ALA A 649 86.10 -63.84 1.68
N ARG A 650 87.00 -62.86 1.56
CA ARG A 650 88.23 -62.99 0.76
C ARG A 650 89.19 -64.03 1.32
N VAL A 651 89.36 -64.10 2.64
CA VAL A 651 90.18 -65.15 3.27
C VAL A 651 89.62 -66.55 2.96
N LEU A 652 88.30 -66.73 3.00
CA LEU A 652 87.67 -68.00 2.62
C LEU A 652 87.90 -68.34 1.15
N GLN A 653 87.79 -67.36 0.26
CA GLN A 653 88.08 -67.52 -1.17
C GLN A 653 89.56 -67.93 -1.42
N GLU A 654 90.51 -67.28 -0.75
CA GLU A 654 91.96 -67.54 -0.87
C GLU A 654 92.39 -68.89 -0.28
N SER A 655 91.62 -69.45 0.65
CA SER A 655 91.91 -70.75 1.27
C SER A 655 91.81 -71.94 0.31
N LEU A 656 91.22 -71.75 -0.89
CA LEU A 656 91.07 -72.79 -1.90
C LEU A 656 92.30 -72.91 -2.81
N PRO A 657 92.78 -74.13 -3.12
CA PRO A 657 93.95 -74.34 -3.96
C PRO A 657 93.76 -73.78 -5.38
N ALA A 658 94.79 -73.08 -5.88
CA ALA A 658 94.79 -72.45 -7.18
C ALA A 658 95.10 -73.47 -8.30
N GLY A 659 94.04 -74.06 -8.88
CA GLY A 659 94.13 -74.79 -10.15
C GLY A 659 94.18 -76.32 -10.01
N VAL A 660 93.24 -76.96 -10.70
CA VAL A 660 92.93 -78.41 -10.74
C VAL A 660 92.26 -78.94 -9.45
N GLY A 661 90.95 -78.67 -9.34
CA GLY A 661 90.05 -79.27 -8.35
C GLY A 661 88.91 -80.02 -9.03
N SER A 662 88.19 -80.83 -8.25
CA SER A 662 86.96 -81.51 -8.66
C SER A 662 85.89 -80.50 -9.11
N ASP A 663 84.83 -80.96 -9.80
CA ASP A 663 83.70 -80.07 -10.15
C ASP A 663 82.99 -79.51 -8.91
N GLN A 664 83.08 -80.19 -7.76
CA GLN A 664 82.65 -79.68 -6.46
C GLN A 664 83.52 -78.51 -5.99
N ASP A 665 84.85 -78.58 -6.16
CA ASP A 665 85.76 -77.49 -5.80
C ASP A 665 85.53 -76.25 -6.66
N LYS A 666 85.27 -76.44 -7.96
CA LYS A 666 84.91 -75.33 -8.88
C LYS A 666 83.61 -74.65 -8.47
N THR A 667 82.60 -75.42 -8.09
CA THR A 667 81.30 -74.88 -7.62
C THR A 667 81.45 -74.18 -6.28
N THR A 668 82.23 -74.75 -5.36
CA THR A 668 82.51 -74.15 -4.04
C THR A 668 83.26 -72.83 -4.18
N ARG A 669 84.22 -72.76 -5.11
CA ARG A 669 84.89 -71.49 -5.47
C ARG A 669 83.89 -70.47 -6.01
N ALA A 670 83.01 -70.86 -6.92
CA ALA A 670 81.98 -69.97 -7.45
C ALA A 670 81.02 -69.46 -6.36
N ILE A 671 80.69 -70.27 -5.35
CA ILE A 671 79.92 -69.84 -4.17
C ILE A 671 80.68 -68.76 -3.39
N TYR A 672 81.98 -68.97 -3.10
CA TYR A 672 82.78 -67.96 -2.39
C TYR A 672 83.00 -66.69 -3.23
N ASP A 673 83.17 -66.81 -4.55
CA ASP A 673 83.24 -65.66 -5.46
C ASP A 673 81.94 -64.83 -5.35
N GLN A 674 80.77 -65.48 -5.33
CA GLN A 674 79.49 -64.79 -5.13
C GLN A 674 79.36 -64.21 -3.71
N GLN A 675 79.86 -64.88 -2.67
CA GLN A 675 79.88 -64.33 -1.32
C GLN A 675 80.78 -63.09 -1.20
N VAL A 676 81.90 -63.04 -1.92
CA VAL A 676 82.76 -61.84 -2.00
C VAL A 676 82.00 -60.71 -2.72
N ILE A 677 81.35 -60.98 -3.85
CA ILE A 677 80.53 -59.97 -4.56
C ILE A 677 79.41 -59.44 -3.66
N ALA A 678 78.72 -60.32 -2.92
CA ALA A 678 77.70 -59.93 -1.96
C ALA A 678 78.27 -59.05 -0.82
N ALA A 679 79.45 -59.40 -0.30
CA ALA A 679 80.12 -58.63 0.75
C ALA A 679 80.64 -57.27 0.25
N GLU A 680 81.12 -57.19 -1.00
CA GLU A 680 81.52 -55.91 -1.63
C GLU A 680 80.31 -54.99 -1.85
N ALA A 681 79.20 -55.55 -2.34
CA ALA A 681 77.94 -54.81 -2.47
C ALA A 681 77.39 -54.37 -1.10
N ALA A 682 77.50 -55.20 -0.06
CA ALA A 682 77.12 -54.83 1.29
C ALA A 682 77.98 -53.69 1.87
N LEU A 683 79.29 -53.66 1.57
CA LEU A 683 80.16 -52.55 1.93
C LEU A 683 79.77 -51.26 1.21
N ARG A 684 79.48 -51.32 -0.10
CA ARG A 684 78.98 -50.16 -0.85
C ARG A 684 77.62 -49.68 -0.34
N ALA A 685 76.72 -50.59 0.05
CA ALA A 685 75.45 -50.27 0.68
C ALA A 685 75.65 -49.54 2.03
N ALA A 686 76.59 -50.00 2.87
CA ALA A 686 76.92 -49.34 4.13
C ALA A 686 77.50 -47.92 3.91
N GLN A 687 78.36 -47.74 2.90
CA GLN A 687 78.88 -46.42 2.50
C GLN A 687 77.78 -45.49 1.96
N ALA A 688 76.85 -46.01 1.16
CA ALA A 688 75.69 -45.25 0.71
C ALA A 688 74.76 -44.87 1.89
N GLN A 689 74.60 -45.76 2.87
CA GLN A 689 73.78 -45.50 4.06
C GLN A 689 74.38 -44.39 4.93
N GLN A 690 75.71 -44.35 5.08
CA GLN A 690 76.40 -43.24 5.74
C GLN A 690 76.18 -41.91 5.02
N ARG A 691 76.32 -41.88 3.68
CA ARG A 691 76.03 -40.67 2.87
C ARG A 691 74.58 -40.21 3.03
N GLY A 692 73.63 -41.16 3.07
CA GLY A 692 72.22 -40.86 3.36
C GLY A 692 72.02 -40.23 4.74
N ALA A 693 72.61 -40.81 5.78
CA ALA A 693 72.52 -40.28 7.15
C ALA A 693 73.18 -38.89 7.28
N GLN A 694 74.32 -38.66 6.59
CA GLN A 694 74.95 -37.34 6.52
C GLN A 694 74.09 -36.31 5.78
N ALA A 695 73.42 -36.71 4.69
CA ALA A 695 72.49 -35.85 3.97
C ALA A 695 71.28 -35.45 4.86
N THR A 696 70.76 -36.38 5.67
CA THR A 696 69.70 -36.08 6.65
C THR A 696 70.17 -35.10 7.73
N LEU A 697 71.38 -35.27 8.26
CA LEU A 697 71.97 -34.31 9.20
C LEU A 697 72.13 -32.92 8.56
N ALA A 698 72.72 -32.85 7.37
CA ALA A 698 72.90 -31.61 6.63
C ALA A 698 71.55 -30.92 6.33
N GLN A 699 70.49 -31.68 6.10
CA GLN A 699 69.13 -31.17 5.96
C GLN A 699 68.62 -30.50 7.24
N LEU A 700 68.75 -31.14 8.38
CA LEU A 700 68.31 -30.57 9.65
C LEU A 700 69.13 -29.32 10.02
N GLU A 701 70.43 -29.30 9.73
CA GLU A 701 71.29 -28.12 9.89
C GLU A 701 70.93 -27.00 8.91
N ALA A 702 70.47 -27.32 7.70
CA ALA A 702 69.97 -26.34 6.74
C ALA A 702 68.66 -25.70 7.25
N ILE A 703 67.74 -26.50 7.79
CA ILE A 703 66.50 -26.01 8.43
C ILE A 703 66.83 -25.10 9.62
N ARG A 704 67.86 -25.45 10.41
CA ARG A 704 68.34 -24.59 11.51
C ARG A 704 68.91 -23.25 11.02
N ARG A 705 69.63 -23.24 9.89
CA ARG A 705 70.20 -22.03 9.28
C ARG A 705 69.14 -21.14 8.63
N GLN A 706 68.11 -21.74 8.06
CA GLN A 706 67.01 -21.05 7.37
C GLN A 706 65.67 -21.68 7.78
N PRO A 707 65.02 -21.17 8.84
CA PRO A 707 63.80 -21.76 9.39
C PRO A 707 62.55 -21.40 8.56
N VAL A 708 62.63 -21.44 7.23
CA VAL A 708 61.53 -21.09 6.31
C VAL A 708 60.30 -21.95 6.58
N ALA A 709 60.50 -23.25 6.79
CA ALA A 709 59.41 -24.19 7.13
C ALA A 709 58.77 -23.88 8.50
N LEU A 710 59.54 -23.42 9.48
CA LEU A 710 59.02 -23.04 10.81
C LEU A 710 58.30 -21.68 10.75
N ALA A 711 58.82 -20.72 9.97
CA ALA A 711 58.16 -19.45 9.72
C ALA A 711 56.83 -19.64 9.00
N ALA A 712 56.78 -20.50 7.96
CA ALA A 712 55.53 -20.88 7.29
C ALA A 712 54.52 -21.55 8.24
N ALA A 713 54.98 -22.30 9.25
CA ALA A 713 54.11 -22.87 10.28
C ALA A 713 53.48 -21.79 11.18
N VAL A 714 54.24 -20.74 11.55
CA VAL A 714 53.72 -19.57 12.28
C VAL A 714 52.69 -18.83 11.44
N HIS A 715 53.04 -18.49 10.20
CA HIS A 715 52.18 -17.84 9.23
C HIS A 715 50.85 -18.57 9.03
N LYS A 716 50.89 -19.90 8.88
CA LYS A 716 49.69 -20.74 8.79
C LYS A 716 48.84 -20.65 10.06
N ALA A 717 49.44 -20.70 11.25
CA ALA A 717 48.72 -20.57 12.51
C ALA A 717 48.11 -19.17 12.66
N GLU A 718 48.81 -18.12 12.25
CA GLU A 718 48.33 -16.73 12.27
C GLU A 718 47.12 -16.55 11.34
N GLY A 719 47.19 -17.09 10.12
CA GLY A 719 46.06 -17.13 9.20
C GLY A 719 44.84 -17.86 9.78
N GLN A 720 45.04 -18.99 10.47
CA GLN A 720 43.97 -19.71 11.17
C GLN A 720 43.36 -18.89 12.32
N ALA A 721 44.18 -18.16 13.07
CA ALA A 721 43.71 -17.30 14.16
C ALA A 721 42.86 -16.13 13.64
N LEU A 722 43.25 -15.50 12.52
CA LEU A 722 42.46 -14.44 11.87
C LEU A 722 41.08 -14.95 11.43
N VAL A 723 41.04 -16.13 10.79
CA VAL A 723 39.77 -16.75 10.38
C VAL A 723 38.89 -17.11 11.58
N ALA A 724 39.49 -17.59 12.67
CA ALA A 724 38.76 -17.91 13.91
C ALA A 724 38.21 -16.65 14.60
N GLU A 725 38.94 -15.53 14.56
CA GLU A 725 38.49 -14.25 15.12
C GLU A 725 37.30 -13.69 14.35
N ALA A 726 37.34 -13.74 13.01
CA ALA A 726 36.21 -13.41 12.18
C ALA A 726 35.01 -14.35 12.41
N ALA A 727 35.24 -15.65 12.61
CA ALA A 727 34.17 -16.60 12.94
C ALA A 727 33.49 -16.29 14.29
N LEU A 728 34.24 -15.78 15.26
CA LEU A 728 33.66 -15.27 16.51
C LEU A 728 32.79 -14.03 16.27
N ALA A 729 33.28 -13.07 15.48
CA ALA A 729 32.52 -11.87 15.14
C ALA A 729 31.20 -12.21 14.44
N THR A 730 31.20 -13.18 13.50
CA THR A 730 29.96 -13.62 12.83
C THR A 730 29.00 -14.34 13.77
N ALA A 731 29.50 -15.19 14.68
CA ALA A 731 28.68 -15.83 15.71
C ALA A 731 28.06 -14.81 16.68
N GLN A 732 28.82 -13.79 17.10
CA GLN A 732 28.33 -12.70 17.95
C GLN A 732 27.27 -11.86 17.24
N ALA A 733 27.46 -11.54 15.96
CA ALA A 733 26.47 -10.83 15.15
C ALA A 733 25.17 -11.64 14.97
N ALA A 734 25.29 -12.97 14.76
CA ALA A 734 24.13 -13.86 14.69
C ALA A 734 23.35 -13.92 16.02
N LEU A 735 24.05 -13.98 17.16
CA LEU A 735 23.41 -13.90 18.48
C LEU A 735 22.71 -12.54 18.66
N ALA A 736 23.38 -11.44 18.31
CA ALA A 736 22.82 -10.11 18.38
C ALA A 736 21.53 -10.01 17.55
N GLN A 737 21.49 -10.58 16.34
CA GLN A 737 20.32 -10.59 15.46
C GLN A 737 19.11 -11.30 16.10
N ILE A 738 19.35 -12.38 16.84
CA ILE A 738 18.31 -13.12 17.53
C ILE A 738 17.83 -12.37 18.78
N THR A 739 18.74 -11.75 19.54
CA THR A 739 18.40 -11.04 20.79
C THR A 739 17.95 -9.59 20.59
N ALA A 740 18.10 -9.05 19.38
CA ALA A 740 17.82 -7.66 19.08
C ALA A 740 16.35 -7.35 19.38
N PRO A 741 16.06 -6.26 20.11
CA PRO A 741 14.68 -5.82 20.29
C PRO A 741 14.05 -5.47 18.94
N PRO A 742 12.72 -5.55 18.85
CA PRO A 742 12.00 -5.08 17.69
C PRO A 742 12.23 -3.58 17.51
N GLN A 743 12.40 -3.16 16.26
CA GLN A 743 12.57 -1.75 15.92
C GLN A 743 11.31 -0.97 16.31
N PRO A 744 11.42 0.14 17.08
CA PRO A 744 10.24 0.86 17.56
C PRO A 744 9.37 1.38 16.42
N GLU A 745 9.98 1.80 15.30
CA GLU A 745 9.25 2.26 14.11
C GLU A 745 8.51 1.12 13.40
N ALA A 746 9.01 -0.12 13.47
CA ALA A 746 8.28 -1.28 12.94
C ALA A 746 7.05 -1.60 13.80
N VAL A 747 7.17 -1.41 15.12
CA VAL A 747 6.05 -1.55 16.06
C VAL A 747 5.00 -0.46 15.84
N THR A 748 5.40 0.79 15.54
CA THR A 748 4.43 1.86 15.21
C THR A 748 3.70 1.57 13.91
N VAL A 749 4.36 1.06 12.87
CA VAL A 749 3.70 0.62 11.62
C VAL A 749 2.68 -0.50 11.90
N ALA A 750 3.04 -1.51 12.69
CA ALA A 750 2.12 -2.59 13.04
C ALA A 750 0.91 -2.08 13.85
N ARG A 751 1.11 -1.15 14.78
CA ARG A 751 0.01 -0.49 15.53
C ARG A 751 -0.89 0.34 14.61
N ALA A 752 -0.31 1.08 13.67
CA ALA A 752 -1.08 1.86 12.71
C ALA A 752 -1.93 0.99 11.77
N ARG A 753 -1.43 -0.20 11.39
CA ARG A 753 -2.23 -1.21 10.67
C ARG A 753 -3.42 -1.72 11.48
N ILE A 754 -3.26 -1.92 12.79
CA ILE A 754 -4.39 -2.26 13.68
C ILE A 754 -5.41 -1.13 13.67
N ALA A 755 -4.98 0.12 13.86
CA ALA A 755 -5.87 1.27 13.83
C ALA A 755 -6.62 1.39 12.49
N GLN A 756 -5.95 1.13 11.36
CA GLN A 756 -6.56 1.11 10.03
C GLN A 756 -7.64 0.02 9.91
N ALA A 757 -7.32 -1.20 10.35
CA ALA A 757 -8.27 -2.31 10.32
C ALA A 757 -9.47 -2.08 11.25
N GLU A 758 -9.24 -1.54 12.44
CA GLU A 758 -10.28 -1.22 13.42
C GLU A 758 -11.20 -0.11 12.89
N ALA A 759 -10.63 0.93 12.27
CA ALA A 759 -11.42 1.99 11.64
C ALA A 759 -12.24 1.46 10.44
N GLY A 760 -11.69 0.56 9.63
CA GLY A 760 -12.43 -0.10 8.55
C GLY A 760 -13.59 -0.96 9.06
N ALA A 761 -13.39 -1.69 10.16
CA ALA A 761 -14.45 -2.42 10.83
C ALA A 761 -15.51 -1.48 11.44
N ALA A 762 -15.10 -0.35 12.01
CA ALA A 762 -16.01 0.67 12.55
C ALA A 762 -16.88 1.30 11.46
N LEU A 763 -16.32 1.57 10.28
CA LEU A 763 -17.08 2.04 9.12
C LEU A 763 -18.16 1.04 8.70
N LEU A 764 -17.80 -0.23 8.52
CA LEU A 764 -18.77 -1.28 8.17
C LEU A 764 -19.81 -1.50 9.26
N ARG A 765 -19.42 -1.33 10.53
CA ARG A 765 -20.36 -1.39 11.66
C ARG A 765 -21.37 -0.24 11.59
N ALA A 766 -20.91 0.98 11.34
CA ALA A 766 -21.78 2.14 11.15
C ALA A 766 -22.73 1.95 9.96
N THR A 767 -22.26 1.36 8.86
CA THR A 767 -23.09 0.99 7.70
C THR A 767 -24.13 -0.09 8.06
N LEU A 768 -23.77 -1.11 8.84
CA LEU A 768 -24.72 -2.12 9.32
C LEU A 768 -25.80 -1.53 10.23
N ASP A 769 -25.46 -0.54 11.05
CA ASP A 769 -26.43 0.14 11.90
C ASP A 769 -27.50 0.89 11.06
N ARG A 770 -27.21 1.25 9.79
CA ARG A 770 -28.18 1.82 8.84
C ARG A 770 -29.21 0.83 8.32
N LEU A 771 -29.02 -0.48 8.51
CA LEU A 771 -30.03 -1.49 8.17
C LEU A 771 -31.22 -1.46 9.14
N SER A 772 -31.04 -0.89 10.34
CA SER A 772 -32.14 -0.65 11.28
C SER A 772 -32.72 0.74 11.05
N VAL A 773 -33.73 0.82 10.19
CA VAL A 773 -34.42 2.07 9.85
C VAL A 773 -35.32 2.49 11.01
N ARG A 774 -35.00 3.63 11.62
CA ARG A 774 -35.72 4.19 12.77
C ARG A 774 -36.69 5.28 12.35
N SER A 775 -37.76 5.43 13.13
CA SER A 775 -38.74 6.50 12.95
C SER A 775 -38.14 7.85 13.37
N PRO A 776 -38.12 8.88 12.51
CA PRO A 776 -37.57 10.20 12.87
C PRO A 776 -38.53 11.01 13.75
N ILE A 777 -39.82 10.74 13.63
CA ILE A 777 -40.89 11.44 14.35
C ILE A 777 -41.77 10.47 15.11
N THR A 778 -42.47 10.96 16.12
CA THR A 778 -43.57 10.19 16.73
C THR A 778 -44.81 10.33 15.84
N GLY A 779 -45.32 9.23 15.30
CA GLY A 779 -46.39 9.26 14.31
C GLY A 779 -47.08 7.90 14.11
N THR A 780 -48.12 7.89 13.29
CA THR A 780 -48.85 6.66 12.92
C THR A 780 -48.52 6.30 11.47
N VAL A 781 -48.30 5.01 11.20
CA VAL A 781 -48.03 4.52 9.84
C VAL A 781 -49.33 4.58 9.01
N VAL A 782 -49.34 5.37 7.94
CA VAL A 782 -50.52 5.55 7.06
C VAL A 782 -50.41 4.72 5.79
N ALA A 783 -49.20 4.53 5.28
CA ALA A 783 -48.97 3.68 4.12
C ALA A 783 -47.69 2.86 4.32
N GLN A 784 -47.79 1.56 4.07
CA GLN A 784 -46.65 0.66 4.00
C GLN A 784 -46.36 0.32 2.54
N MET A 785 -45.20 0.77 2.02
CA MET A 785 -44.84 0.59 0.61
C MET A 785 -43.96 -0.64 0.36
N ILE A 786 -43.49 -1.30 1.42
CA ILE A 786 -42.65 -2.49 1.34
C ILE A 786 -43.07 -3.54 2.39
N HIS A 787 -43.05 -4.81 1.99
CA HIS A 787 -43.47 -5.92 2.85
C HIS A 787 -42.29 -6.80 3.29
N VAL A 788 -42.52 -7.56 4.38
CA VAL A 788 -41.54 -8.53 4.87
C VAL A 788 -41.22 -9.56 3.79
N GLY A 789 -39.93 -9.81 3.56
CA GLY A 789 -39.42 -10.68 2.51
C GLY A 789 -39.00 -9.96 1.22
N GLU A 790 -39.49 -8.74 0.98
CA GLU A 790 -39.10 -7.92 -0.19
C GLU A 790 -37.73 -7.27 0.00
N VAL A 791 -37.12 -6.84 -1.11
CA VAL A 791 -35.79 -6.20 -1.12
C VAL A 791 -35.96 -4.70 -1.32
N ALA A 792 -35.53 -3.92 -0.33
CA ALA A 792 -35.47 -2.47 -0.41
C ALA A 792 -34.31 -2.03 -1.31
N ARG A 793 -34.55 -1.00 -2.13
CA ARG A 793 -33.50 -0.30 -2.89
C ARG A 793 -33.10 0.99 -2.16
N PRO A 794 -31.88 1.51 -2.34
CA PRO A 794 -31.51 2.82 -1.82
C PRO A 794 -32.48 3.89 -2.32
N ALA A 795 -32.85 4.81 -1.43
CA ALA A 795 -33.86 5.84 -1.59
C ALA A 795 -35.30 5.36 -1.88
N ALA A 796 -35.58 4.05 -1.87
CA ALA A 796 -36.96 3.56 -1.97
C ALA A 796 -37.78 3.97 -0.75
N ALA A 797 -38.97 4.52 -0.96
CA ALA A 797 -39.91 4.80 0.11
C ALA A 797 -40.37 3.47 0.74
N LEU A 798 -40.27 3.37 2.06
CA LEU A 798 -40.62 2.16 2.81
C LEU A 798 -41.94 2.34 3.56
N LEU A 799 -42.08 3.46 4.27
CA LEU A 799 -43.25 3.79 5.10
C LEU A 799 -43.55 5.28 5.00
N THR A 800 -44.82 5.63 5.04
CA THR A 800 -45.29 7.01 5.24
C THR A 800 -45.86 7.14 6.64
N LEU A 801 -45.25 8.03 7.42
CA LEU A 801 -45.71 8.38 8.77
C LEU A 801 -46.48 9.68 8.75
N VAL A 802 -47.53 9.73 9.57
CA VAL A 802 -48.27 10.98 9.82
C VAL A 802 -48.19 11.32 11.31
N ASN A 803 -47.77 12.54 11.60
CA ASN A 803 -47.91 13.10 12.94
C ASN A 803 -49.40 13.47 13.15
N LEU A 804 -50.10 12.70 13.99
CA LEU A 804 -51.50 12.97 14.34
C LEU A 804 -51.65 13.92 15.53
N GLN A 805 -50.58 14.20 16.27
CA GLN A 805 -50.60 15.16 17.39
C GLN A 805 -50.61 16.61 16.91
N GLN A 806 -50.13 16.85 15.68
CA GLN A 806 -50.14 18.15 15.04
C GLN A 806 -50.63 17.98 13.60
N VAL A 807 -51.83 18.47 13.33
CA VAL A 807 -52.45 18.43 12.00
C VAL A 807 -52.48 19.83 11.41
N LYS A 808 -52.52 19.95 10.09
CA LYS A 808 -52.66 21.26 9.43
C LYS A 808 -54.02 21.37 8.77
N LEU A 809 -54.66 22.51 8.88
CA LEU A 809 -55.89 22.84 8.16
C LEU A 809 -55.54 23.82 7.05
N VAL A 810 -55.84 23.45 5.81
CA VAL A 810 -55.70 24.36 4.67
C VAL A 810 -57.05 24.99 4.42
N ILE A 811 -57.18 26.29 4.73
CA ILE A 811 -58.36 27.10 4.43
C ILE A 811 -58.11 27.98 3.22
N TYR A 812 -59.16 28.30 2.49
CA TYR A 812 -59.07 29.15 1.30
C TYR A 812 -59.64 30.54 1.61
N VAL A 813 -58.76 31.54 1.70
CA VAL A 813 -59.14 32.92 2.03
C VAL A 813 -59.12 33.78 0.76
N PRO A 814 -60.19 34.55 0.46
CA PRO A 814 -60.20 35.45 -0.70
C PRO A 814 -59.08 36.49 -0.67
N ALA A 815 -58.50 36.80 -1.84
CA ALA A 815 -57.42 37.78 -2.03
C ALA A 815 -57.70 39.15 -1.42
N THR A 816 -58.96 39.59 -1.41
CA THR A 816 -59.39 40.88 -0.84
C THR A 816 -59.23 40.96 0.68
N ARG A 817 -59.12 39.81 1.36
CA ARG A 817 -59.02 39.72 2.82
C ARG A 817 -57.69 39.15 3.32
N ILE A 818 -56.77 38.76 2.43
CA ILE A 818 -55.47 38.16 2.80
C ILE A 818 -54.55 39.12 3.55
N GLY A 819 -54.63 40.42 3.25
CA GLY A 819 -53.85 41.47 3.93
C GLY A 819 -54.13 41.57 5.44
N GLN A 820 -55.26 41.04 5.90
CA GLN A 820 -55.66 41.02 7.31
C GLN A 820 -55.14 39.78 8.05
N VAL A 821 -54.54 38.83 7.33
CA VAL A 821 -54.01 37.58 7.89
C VAL A 821 -52.50 37.69 8.11
N LYS A 822 -52.04 37.41 9.33
CA LYS A 822 -50.63 37.41 9.72
C LYS A 822 -50.16 36.00 10.07
N LEU A 823 -48.90 35.70 9.73
CA LEU A 823 -48.21 34.51 10.25
C LEU A 823 -48.18 34.62 11.79
N GLY A 824 -48.46 33.52 12.48
CA GLY A 824 -48.57 33.48 13.94
C GLY A 824 -49.94 33.90 14.51
N GLN A 825 -50.92 34.26 13.68
CA GLN A 825 -52.26 34.65 14.14
C GLN A 825 -53.05 33.45 14.67
N ARG A 826 -53.79 33.66 15.77
CA ARG A 826 -54.65 32.63 16.36
C ARG A 826 -55.92 32.42 15.53
N ALA A 827 -56.27 31.17 15.33
CA ALA A 827 -57.44 30.71 14.62
C ALA A 827 -58.24 29.76 15.51
N THR A 828 -59.56 29.91 15.53
CA THR A 828 -60.45 28.95 16.17
C THR A 828 -61.08 28.08 15.09
N VAL A 829 -60.91 26.77 15.20
CA VAL A 829 -61.37 25.79 14.21
C VAL A 829 -62.51 24.95 14.77
N THR A 830 -63.56 24.79 13.98
CA THR A 830 -64.71 23.91 14.23
C THR A 830 -64.79 22.85 13.16
N VAL A 831 -65.20 21.64 13.54
CA VAL A 831 -65.26 20.48 12.64
C VAL A 831 -66.64 19.87 12.69
N ASP A 832 -67.21 19.56 11.54
CA ASP A 832 -68.59 19.02 11.44
C ASP A 832 -68.77 17.70 12.19
N ALA A 833 -67.70 16.90 12.30
CA ALA A 833 -67.70 15.63 13.01
C ALA A 833 -67.81 15.78 14.54
N TYR A 834 -67.48 16.95 15.10
CA TYR A 834 -67.55 17.24 16.53
C TYR A 834 -68.25 18.58 16.78
N PRO A 835 -69.57 18.66 16.56
CA PRO A 835 -70.30 19.91 16.70
C PRO A 835 -70.19 20.45 18.14
N GLY A 836 -69.70 21.68 18.28
CA GLY A 836 -69.52 22.39 19.55
C GLY A 836 -68.12 22.32 20.18
N ARG A 837 -67.18 21.55 19.62
CA ARG A 837 -65.78 21.50 20.09
C ARG A 837 -64.92 22.48 19.29
N LEU A 838 -64.26 23.40 20.01
CA LEU A 838 -63.37 24.40 19.44
C LEU A 838 -61.92 23.90 19.53
N PHE A 839 -61.21 23.91 18.41
CA PHE A 839 -59.79 23.59 18.34
C PHE A 839 -59.00 24.87 18.13
N ALA A 840 -57.98 25.10 18.96
CA ALA A 840 -57.08 26.23 18.79
C ALA A 840 -56.03 25.92 17.73
N GLY A 841 -55.82 26.86 16.81
CA GLY A 841 -54.79 26.76 15.80
C GLY A 841 -54.06 28.09 15.59
N VAL A 842 -52.94 28.02 14.88
CA VAL A 842 -52.11 29.18 14.55
C VAL A 842 -51.82 29.17 13.06
N VAL A 843 -51.93 30.33 12.41
CA VAL A 843 -51.56 30.48 10.99
C VAL A 843 -50.05 30.28 10.85
N THR A 844 -49.64 29.20 10.18
CA THR A 844 -48.22 28.84 9.99
C THR A 844 -47.72 29.13 8.58
N HIS A 845 -48.59 29.09 7.58
CA HIS A 845 -48.21 29.35 6.20
C HIS A 845 -49.31 30.09 5.45
N ILE A 846 -48.91 30.95 4.52
CA ILE A 846 -49.78 31.63 3.56
C ILE A 846 -49.12 31.39 2.21
N ASN A 847 -49.80 30.67 1.32
CA ASN A 847 -49.26 30.38 -0.01
C ASN A 847 -48.94 31.69 -0.73
N ASP A 848 -47.76 31.75 -1.34
CA ASP A 848 -47.27 32.88 -2.14
C ASP A 848 -47.93 32.93 -3.53
N GLN A 849 -48.45 31.80 -3.98
CA GLN A 849 -49.23 31.68 -5.21
C GLN A 849 -50.73 31.62 -4.92
N ALA A 850 -51.51 32.40 -5.66
CA ALA A 850 -52.96 32.28 -5.65
C ALA A 850 -53.38 30.93 -6.23
N GLU A 851 -54.15 30.14 -5.48
CA GLU A 851 -54.68 28.86 -5.93
C GLU A 851 -56.04 29.04 -6.58
N PHE A 852 -56.35 28.13 -7.51
CA PHE A 852 -57.37 28.35 -8.52
C PHE A 852 -58.52 27.38 -8.38
N THR A 853 -59.73 27.89 -8.19
CA THR A 853 -60.94 27.14 -8.55
C THR A 853 -61.03 27.09 -10.07
N PRO A 854 -61.26 25.94 -10.73
CA PRO A 854 -60.90 25.56 -12.13
C PRO A 854 -61.13 26.50 -13.36
N LYS A 855 -61.34 27.82 -13.25
CA LYS A 855 -61.55 28.76 -14.38
C LYS A 855 -60.52 29.89 -14.42
N ASN A 856 -59.89 30.10 -15.59
CA ASN A 856 -58.89 31.16 -15.83
C ASN A 856 -59.54 32.54 -15.75
N ILE A 857 -59.02 33.34 -14.82
CA ILE A 857 -59.54 34.64 -14.38
C ILE A 857 -58.57 35.71 -14.88
N GLN A 858 -59.05 36.73 -15.58
CA GLN A 858 -58.20 37.79 -16.17
C GLN A 858 -58.79 39.21 -16.02
N THR A 859 -59.95 39.38 -15.39
CA THR A 859 -60.59 40.69 -15.15
C THR A 859 -60.56 41.12 -13.68
N GLU A 860 -60.70 42.43 -13.39
CA GLU A 860 -60.68 43.00 -12.03
C GLU A 860 -61.74 42.40 -11.09
N GLU A 861 -62.95 42.16 -11.60
CA GLU A 861 -64.02 41.47 -10.85
C GLU A 861 -63.75 39.98 -10.63
N GLU A 862 -63.04 39.35 -11.56
CA GLU A 862 -62.66 37.95 -11.43
C GLU A 862 -61.49 37.76 -10.44
N ARG A 863 -60.59 38.76 -10.26
CA ARG A 863 -59.55 38.74 -9.20
C ARG A 863 -60.13 38.57 -7.79
N ALA A 864 -61.35 39.05 -7.55
CA ALA A 864 -62.04 38.90 -6.28
C ALA A 864 -62.36 37.43 -5.93
N LYS A 865 -62.32 36.52 -6.91
CA LYS A 865 -62.52 35.06 -6.74
C LYS A 865 -61.22 34.29 -6.53
N MET A 866 -60.06 34.96 -6.58
CA MET A 866 -58.79 34.32 -6.22
C MET A 866 -58.77 34.00 -4.74
N VAL A 867 -58.37 32.77 -4.42
CA VAL A 867 -58.20 32.33 -3.05
C VAL A 867 -56.74 32.02 -2.79
N PHE A 868 -56.26 32.42 -1.63
CA PHE A 868 -54.96 32.03 -1.12
C PHE A 868 -55.17 30.89 -0.13
N GLY A 869 -54.41 29.82 -0.31
CA GLY A 869 -54.30 28.77 0.69
C GLY A 869 -53.62 29.35 1.94
N VAL A 870 -54.32 29.31 3.07
CA VAL A 870 -53.76 29.63 4.38
C VAL A 870 -53.71 28.34 5.17
N GLU A 871 -52.51 27.94 5.57
CA GLU A 871 -52.32 26.77 6.42
C GLU A 871 -52.32 27.17 7.89
N ILE A 872 -53.18 26.51 8.66
CA ILE A 872 -53.31 26.68 10.11
C ILE A 872 -52.83 25.39 10.76
N SER A 873 -51.81 25.47 11.60
CA SER A 873 -51.40 24.34 12.45
C SER A 873 -52.35 24.20 13.63
N LEU A 874 -52.81 22.98 13.89
CA LEU A 874 -53.74 22.62 14.94
C LEU A 874 -53.11 21.59 15.86
N GLU A 875 -53.18 21.84 17.17
CA GLU A 875 -52.80 20.87 18.18
C GLU A 875 -53.93 19.84 18.35
N ASN A 876 -53.59 18.56 18.28
CA ASN A 876 -54.52 17.44 18.36
C ASN A 876 -54.06 16.40 19.39
N PRO A 877 -53.96 16.77 20.68
CA PRO A 877 -53.43 15.89 21.73
C PRO A 877 -54.24 14.60 21.89
N ASP A 878 -55.56 14.66 21.67
CA ASP A 878 -56.48 13.53 21.82
C ASP A 878 -56.64 12.69 20.54
N GLY A 879 -56.00 13.07 19.43
CA GLY A 879 -56.10 12.36 18.14
C GLY A 879 -57.49 12.42 17.49
N ALA A 880 -58.35 13.37 17.91
CA ALA A 880 -59.73 13.49 17.44
C ALA A 880 -59.82 13.93 15.97
N LEU A 881 -58.93 14.80 15.53
CA LEU A 881 -58.84 15.29 14.15
C LEU A 881 -58.12 14.27 13.25
N LYS A 882 -58.79 13.80 12.19
CA LYS A 882 -58.19 12.89 11.20
C LYS A 882 -57.97 13.63 9.86
N PRO A 883 -56.94 13.26 9.08
CA PRO A 883 -56.76 13.77 7.73
C PRO A 883 -58.00 13.53 6.85
N GLY A 884 -58.36 14.52 6.03
CA GLY A 884 -59.53 14.50 5.14
C GLY A 884 -60.81 15.09 5.73
N MET A 885 -60.83 15.44 7.03
CA MET A 885 -62.01 16.07 7.64
C MET A 885 -62.22 17.49 7.12
N PRO A 886 -63.43 17.86 6.67
CA PRO A 886 -63.77 19.26 6.42
C PRO A 886 -63.83 20.01 7.76
N ALA A 887 -63.25 21.19 7.80
CA ALA A 887 -63.25 22.04 8.99
C ALA A 887 -63.37 23.52 8.60
N ASP A 888 -64.05 24.27 9.45
CA ASP A 888 -64.21 25.71 9.31
C ASP A 888 -63.29 26.41 10.30
N ALA A 889 -62.52 27.39 9.83
CA ALA A 889 -61.69 28.24 10.68
C ALA A 889 -62.26 29.65 10.75
N ALA A 890 -62.28 30.21 11.95
CA ALA A 890 -62.51 31.62 12.23
C ALA A 890 -61.19 32.24 12.72
N LEU A 891 -60.62 33.17 11.94
CA LEU A 891 -59.40 33.88 12.29
C LEU A 891 -59.70 35.08 13.20
N GLU A 892 -59.03 35.19 14.35
CA GLU A 892 -59.18 36.33 15.28
C GLU A 892 -58.45 37.56 14.72
N ARG A 893 -59.04 38.77 14.70
CA ARG A 893 -58.30 39.97 14.24
C ARG A 893 -57.06 40.19 15.11
N SER A 894 -55.90 40.41 14.46
CA SER A 894 -54.66 40.77 15.17
C SER A 894 -54.86 42.04 15.98
N THR A 895 -54.99 41.94 17.29
CA THR A 895 -54.82 43.08 18.19
C THR A 895 -53.33 43.41 18.25
N PRO A 896 -52.92 44.69 18.24
CA PRO A 896 -51.54 45.05 18.51
C PRO A 896 -51.19 44.54 19.91
N ALA A 897 -50.09 43.80 20.06
CA ALA A 897 -49.57 43.47 21.38
C ALA A 897 -49.21 44.78 22.10
N PRO A 898 -49.61 44.97 23.38
CA PRO A 898 -49.10 46.08 24.18
C PRO A 898 -47.61 45.82 24.46
N GLY A 899 -46.78 46.83 24.25
CA GLY A 899 -45.33 46.69 24.20
C GLY A 899 -44.68 46.13 25.48
N SER A 900 -43.62 45.36 25.26
CA SER A 900 -42.44 45.23 26.13
C SER A 900 -41.25 44.77 25.30
#